data_AF-A0A9P8FC65-F1
#
_entry.id   AF-A0A9P8FC65-F1
#
_cell.length_a   1.000
_cell.length_b   1.000
_cell.length_c   1.000
_cell.angle_alpha   90.00
_cell.angle_beta   90.00
_cell.angle_gamma   90.00
#
_symmetry.space_group_name_H-M   'P 1'
#
loop_
_entity.id
_entity.type
_entity.pdbx_description
1 polymer ?
#
loop_
_entity_poly.entity_id
_entity_poly.type
_entity_poly.pdbx_seq_one_letter_code
_entity_poly.pdbx_strand_id
1 'polypeptide(L)'
;MLAAVSRQTIRLYDLRDSSTTTAGLGNCGITKLVNNIAIDPLDENYFASGGSTGDPSVTVWDKRYLSRSNSATGPDAINNGAVLDLRPATDNNQTTSVWSIRYSGQKRGRFCVLSSTGEVKLYDTAQHKVHSKLRPASVNYYGGNPWTHPHYVARTHSLREPESSPRKDRTSNRVIAFDWISTDDRGSQAILALHPNRDVDLIYTPSPSHVDITGRGDLSICNTALSLYEPKDQYPSVAQEVRALRKASESATSKQDEQYTSKVPTSASGPAQLDHRNLKSLNGSSKAVTARTEEWLDDSMSKAPQIVRNERVVDLLALSNVSRRRCQEGYLFDPSRNIEIVAEDSALIKLWGTIKRFKDLARDGGMASDTLDLSYLGVSNIWESKLGNGPNRITSAHNVVPERFEDVVRNILERHSLPEFVGVRTEKPEQRQLCLALCGWDFSHEHTKERCDYLVKKQRYYEAVATAMFRGRRSIALEILRDLIRERTIQNIGLGALIASDSLNDEQREMCRWMEEDATDPYLRSLLIYLASNDWLDVVHKLDADIKLSDRVGIAIKHLSDSQISTFLSQTSNSLVSAGNVEGILLTGLSEKSMELFQSYIRRTSDLQTAVLATAFTNPLYVDDPRWEMWKETYFLHMQSWRAFIERTKFSMQHTRRAVTSKGKKLIQPPPRQLALRCAHCQHSLAKEDHAASSTPAKGGAQPARIAGPAASAGTVCPRCGRHLPRCCLCMQWLGTPEPMRAKEVQSAVRMGSMLIMRVLGLPGTPCVLYRIVDVCVG
;
A
#
# COMPACT_ATOMS: atom_id res chain seq x y z
N MET A 1 -11.12 40.67 -23.99
CA MET A 1 -10.67 41.61 -22.94
C MET A 1 -11.18 41.15 -21.59
N LEU A 2 -10.35 41.18 -20.54
CA LEU A 2 -10.73 40.88 -19.16
C LEU A 2 -10.70 42.19 -18.36
N ALA A 3 -11.76 42.48 -17.59
CA ALA A 3 -11.83 43.72 -16.81
C ALA A 3 -12.49 43.52 -15.45
N ALA A 4 -11.98 44.25 -14.45
CA ALA A 4 -12.65 44.43 -13.17
C ALA A 4 -13.78 45.45 -13.30
N VAL A 5 -14.98 45.10 -12.84
CA VAL A 5 -16.18 45.94 -12.89
C VAL A 5 -16.76 46.06 -11.47
N SER A 6 -17.21 47.28 -11.12
CA SER A 6 -17.96 47.58 -9.89
C SER A 6 -17.36 47.07 -8.56
N ARG A 7 -16.02 47.04 -8.43
CA ARG A 7 -15.24 46.63 -7.24
C ARG A 7 -15.45 45.19 -6.73
N GLN A 8 -16.37 44.43 -7.32
CA GLN A 8 -16.76 43.10 -6.84
C GLN A 8 -17.00 42.09 -7.97
N THR A 9 -16.67 42.44 -9.22
CA THR A 9 -16.87 41.53 -10.35
C THR A 9 -15.68 41.57 -11.31
N ILE A 10 -15.36 40.40 -11.87
CA ILE A 10 -14.44 40.27 -13.01
C ILE A 10 -15.27 39.79 -14.20
N ARG A 11 -15.17 40.49 -15.33
CA ARG A 11 -15.94 40.22 -16.55
C ARG A 11 -15.04 39.98 -17.75
N LEU A 12 -15.44 39.00 -18.56
CA LEU A 12 -14.81 38.69 -19.83
C LEU A 12 -15.65 39.26 -20.99
N TYR A 13 -15.04 40.13 -21.78
CA TYR A 13 -15.62 40.78 -22.96
C TYR A 13 -15.02 40.18 -24.24
N ASP A 14 -15.86 39.72 -25.16
CA ASP A 14 -15.44 39.44 -26.54
C ASP A 14 -15.39 40.77 -27.30
N LEU A 15 -14.21 41.13 -27.84
CA LEU A 15 -14.01 42.39 -28.54
C LEU A 15 -14.58 42.38 -29.96
N ARG A 16 -15.00 41.22 -30.46
CA ARG A 16 -15.61 41.05 -31.79
C ARG A 16 -17.12 41.26 -31.77
N ASP A 17 -17.74 41.24 -30.59
CA ASP A 17 -19.16 41.47 -30.41
C ASP A 17 -19.41 42.95 -30.10
N SER A 18 -20.08 43.64 -31.02
CA SER A 18 -20.44 45.06 -30.87
C SER A 18 -21.61 45.28 -29.90
N SER A 19 -22.26 44.21 -29.41
CA SER A 19 -23.37 44.31 -28.46
C SER A 19 -22.88 44.29 -27.00
N THR A 20 -22.49 45.46 -26.49
CA THR A 20 -22.16 45.65 -25.06
C THR A 20 -23.32 45.38 -24.10
N THR A 21 -24.53 45.16 -24.63
CA THR A 21 -25.79 45.05 -23.88
C THR A 21 -26.31 43.61 -23.72
N THR A 22 -25.74 42.60 -24.39
CA THR A 22 -26.34 41.24 -24.45
C THR A 22 -25.40 40.06 -24.18
N ALA A 23 -24.21 40.29 -23.63
CA ALA A 23 -23.50 39.21 -22.95
C ALA A 23 -24.19 38.97 -21.59
N GLY A 24 -25.09 38.00 -21.52
CA GLY A 24 -25.80 37.64 -20.29
C GLY A 24 -24.86 37.39 -19.10
N LEU A 25 -25.41 37.26 -17.89
CA LEU A 25 -24.71 36.96 -16.62
C LEU A 25 -23.74 35.75 -16.67
N GLY A 26 -23.70 35.03 -17.78
CA GLY A 26 -22.89 33.85 -18.02
C GLY A 26 -21.38 34.06 -18.05
N ASN A 27 -20.82 35.27 -18.26
CA ASN A 27 -19.36 35.53 -18.38
C ASN A 27 -18.80 36.43 -17.25
N CYS A 28 -19.29 36.26 -16.02
CA CYS A 28 -18.95 37.12 -14.88
C CYS A 28 -18.60 36.26 -13.65
N GLY A 29 -17.44 36.54 -13.04
CA GLY A 29 -17.08 36.03 -11.71
C GLY A 29 -17.34 37.10 -10.66
N ILE A 30 -18.10 36.77 -9.61
CA ILE A 30 -18.32 37.67 -8.46
C ILE A 30 -17.17 37.44 -7.47
N THR A 31 -16.38 38.46 -7.17
CA THR A 31 -15.25 38.34 -6.23
C THR A 31 -14.79 39.71 -5.73
N LYS A 32 -14.27 39.78 -4.51
CA LYS A 32 -13.63 40.99 -3.98
C LYS A 32 -12.17 41.15 -4.44
N LEU A 33 -11.59 40.10 -5.02
CA LEU A 33 -10.19 40.03 -5.45
C LEU A 33 -10.08 40.48 -6.91
N VAL A 34 -10.28 41.78 -7.17
CA VAL A 34 -10.40 42.33 -8.54
C VAL A 34 -9.18 43.12 -9.02
N ASN A 35 -8.16 43.27 -8.17
CA ASN A 35 -7.01 44.12 -8.47
C ASN A 35 -5.88 43.35 -9.15
N ASN A 36 -4.93 44.06 -9.77
CA ASN A 36 -3.69 43.50 -10.31
C ASN A 36 -3.88 42.27 -11.21
N ILE A 37 -4.87 42.32 -12.10
CA ILE A 37 -5.19 41.23 -13.01
C ILE A 37 -3.99 40.93 -13.91
N ALA A 38 -3.57 39.67 -13.93
CA ALA A 38 -2.46 39.18 -14.75
C ALA A 38 -2.86 37.88 -15.45
N ILE A 39 -2.71 37.80 -16.76
CA ILE A 39 -3.04 36.61 -17.57
C ILE A 39 -1.77 35.78 -17.75
N ASP A 40 -1.86 34.46 -17.69
CA ASP A 40 -0.74 33.58 -18.02
C ASP A 40 -0.49 33.62 -19.54
N PRO A 41 0.66 34.13 -20.02
CA PRO A 41 0.95 34.22 -21.46
C PRO A 41 1.15 32.85 -22.11
N LEU A 42 1.44 31.79 -21.34
CA LEU A 42 1.63 30.43 -21.84
C LEU A 42 0.37 29.56 -21.70
N ASP A 43 -0.64 30.04 -20.98
CA ASP A 43 -1.97 29.45 -20.95
C ASP A 43 -3.03 30.51 -20.66
N GLU A 44 -3.53 31.12 -21.73
CA GLU A 44 -4.52 32.18 -21.64
C GLU A 44 -5.82 31.78 -20.94
N ASN A 45 -6.04 30.48 -20.66
CA ASN A 45 -7.21 30.06 -19.89
C ASN A 45 -7.12 30.46 -18.43
N TYR A 46 -5.92 30.70 -17.90
CA TYR A 46 -5.71 31.07 -16.52
C TYR A 46 -5.29 32.52 -16.37
N PHE A 47 -5.77 33.15 -15.30
CA PHE A 47 -5.33 34.48 -14.89
C PHE A 47 -5.37 34.58 -13.37
N ALA A 48 -4.58 35.48 -12.80
CA ALA A 48 -4.55 35.78 -11.38
C ALA A 48 -5.11 37.17 -11.10
N SER A 49 -5.68 37.36 -9.91
CA SER A 49 -6.08 38.66 -9.40
C SER A 49 -5.84 38.74 -7.89
N GLY A 50 -5.56 39.95 -7.40
CA GLY A 50 -5.25 40.24 -6.02
C GLY A 50 -6.39 40.95 -5.27
N GLY A 51 -6.29 40.93 -3.94
CA GLY A 51 -7.22 41.59 -3.03
C GLY A 51 -7.18 43.12 -3.04
N SER A 52 -8.11 43.69 -2.28
CA SER A 52 -8.15 45.13 -2.02
C SER A 52 -6.99 45.61 -1.14
N THR A 53 -6.85 46.92 -0.97
CA THR A 53 -5.87 47.49 -0.03
C THR A 53 -6.02 46.87 1.36
N GLY A 54 -4.93 46.37 1.92
CA GLY A 54 -4.86 45.67 3.21
C GLY A 54 -5.24 44.19 3.16
N ASP A 55 -5.51 43.63 1.98
CA ASP A 55 -5.78 42.21 1.78
C ASP A 55 -4.69 41.57 0.89
N PRO A 56 -3.71 40.85 1.47
CA PRO A 56 -2.63 40.20 0.75
C PRO A 56 -3.05 38.87 0.11
N SER A 57 -4.28 38.79 -0.39
CA SER A 57 -4.83 37.58 -1.01
C SER A 57 -4.65 37.59 -2.53
N VAL A 58 -4.37 36.42 -3.11
CA VAL A 58 -4.29 36.24 -4.58
C VAL A 58 -5.10 35.00 -4.97
N THR A 59 -5.93 35.13 -6.00
CA THR A 59 -6.68 34.00 -6.58
C THR A 59 -6.28 33.78 -8.03
N VAL A 60 -6.10 32.52 -8.41
CA VAL A 60 -5.98 32.07 -9.80
C VAL A 60 -7.33 31.56 -10.27
N TRP A 61 -7.76 32.03 -11.43
CA TRP A 61 -9.04 31.77 -12.07
C TRP A 61 -8.85 30.99 -13.36
N ASP A 62 -9.86 30.23 -13.76
CA ASP A 62 -9.97 29.63 -15.09
C ASP A 62 -11.14 30.25 -15.85
N LYS A 63 -10.83 30.95 -16.95
CA LYS A 63 -11.80 31.69 -17.75
C LYS A 63 -12.90 30.80 -18.34
N ARG A 64 -12.65 29.49 -18.50
CA ARG A 64 -13.63 28.54 -19.05
C ARG A 64 -14.73 28.19 -18.06
N TYR A 65 -14.50 28.42 -16.77
CA TYR A 65 -15.51 28.24 -15.73
C TYR A 65 -16.28 29.53 -15.44
N LEU A 66 -15.69 30.68 -15.77
CA LEU A 66 -16.40 31.97 -15.73
C LEU A 66 -17.58 32.03 -16.69
N SER A 67 -17.54 31.26 -17.80
CA SER A 67 -18.59 31.21 -18.84
C SER A 67 -19.76 30.24 -18.52
N ARG A 68 -19.66 29.44 -17.44
CA ARG A 68 -20.61 28.36 -17.10
C ARG A 68 -21.65 28.75 -16.03
N SER A 69 -21.78 30.04 -15.70
CA SER A 69 -22.47 30.55 -14.49
C SER A 69 -23.98 30.28 -14.35
N ASN A 70 -24.63 29.52 -15.25
CA ASN A 70 -26.10 29.44 -15.30
C ASN A 70 -26.78 28.37 -14.43
N SER A 71 -26.09 27.61 -13.57
CA SER A 71 -26.74 26.44 -12.92
C SER A 71 -26.38 26.09 -11.47
N ALA A 72 -25.86 27.01 -10.64
CA ALA A 72 -25.56 26.71 -9.24
C ALA A 72 -26.39 27.56 -8.26
N THR A 73 -27.48 27.00 -7.75
CA THR A 73 -28.23 27.54 -6.59
C THR A 73 -27.67 26.94 -5.30
N GLY A 74 -26.64 27.55 -4.73
CA GLY A 74 -26.05 27.15 -3.44
C GLY A 74 -25.01 28.16 -2.93
N PRO A 75 -24.62 28.10 -1.65
CA PRO A 75 -23.64 29.02 -1.04
C PRO A 75 -22.24 28.98 -1.68
N ASP A 76 -21.94 27.96 -2.48
CA ASP A 76 -20.71 27.84 -3.29
C ASP A 76 -20.72 28.68 -4.59
N ALA A 77 -21.83 29.35 -4.92
CA ALA A 77 -21.96 30.18 -6.12
C ALA A 77 -21.07 31.45 -6.10
N ILE A 78 -20.42 31.76 -4.97
CA ILE A 78 -19.64 32.99 -4.77
C ILE A 78 -18.27 32.93 -5.46
N ASN A 79 -17.79 31.76 -5.89
CA ASN A 79 -16.44 31.59 -6.46
C ASN A 79 -16.44 30.78 -7.78
N ASN A 80 -17.43 31.01 -8.65
CA ASN A 80 -17.47 30.37 -9.98
C ASN A 80 -16.18 30.67 -10.76
N GLY A 81 -15.33 29.66 -10.94
CA GLY A 81 -14.10 29.72 -11.72
C GLY A 81 -12.82 30.06 -10.98
N ALA A 82 -12.87 30.26 -9.65
CA ALA A 82 -11.66 30.26 -8.84
C ALA A 82 -11.09 28.84 -8.77
N VAL A 83 -9.79 28.70 -9.04
CA VAL A 83 -9.11 27.40 -9.12
C VAL A 83 -8.05 27.23 -8.04
N LEU A 84 -7.47 28.33 -7.55
CA LEU A 84 -6.51 28.34 -6.46
C LEU A 84 -6.62 29.66 -5.68
N ASP A 85 -6.83 29.59 -4.38
CA ASP A 85 -6.90 30.76 -3.48
C ASP A 85 -5.68 30.77 -2.54
N LEU A 86 -4.90 31.84 -2.57
CA LEU A 86 -3.77 32.10 -1.68
C LEU A 86 -4.16 33.17 -0.67
N ARG A 87 -4.43 32.77 0.59
CA ARG A 87 -4.85 33.66 1.67
C ARG A 87 -4.08 33.36 2.96
N PRO A 88 -2.96 34.05 3.25
CA PRO A 88 -2.35 35.13 2.48
C PRO A 88 -1.34 34.63 1.41
N ALA A 89 -1.15 35.42 0.35
CA ALA A 89 -0.14 35.22 -0.69
C ALA A 89 1.20 35.93 -0.40
N THR A 90 1.24 36.85 0.56
CA THR A 90 2.46 37.54 1.02
C THR A 90 2.50 37.56 2.53
N ASP A 91 3.59 38.01 3.15
CA ASP A 91 3.64 38.16 4.61
C ASP A 91 2.49 39.09 5.09
N ASN A 92 1.80 38.67 6.15
CA ASN A 92 0.65 39.33 6.74
C ASN A 92 0.90 39.74 8.20
N ASN A 93 2.16 39.74 8.64
CA ASN A 93 2.55 40.26 9.96
C ASN A 93 2.23 41.76 10.14
N GLN A 94 2.12 42.50 9.03
CA GLN A 94 1.66 43.88 8.97
C GLN A 94 0.54 43.98 7.93
N THR A 95 -0.23 45.08 7.92
CA THR A 95 -1.27 45.32 6.91
C THR A 95 -0.63 45.49 5.52
N THR A 96 -0.58 44.40 4.76
CA THR A 96 0.06 44.36 3.44
C THR A 96 -0.98 44.32 2.32
N SER A 97 -0.63 44.92 1.18
CA SER A 97 -1.46 44.90 -0.03
C SER A 97 -0.67 44.31 -1.18
N VAL A 98 -1.33 43.62 -2.11
CA VAL A 98 -0.70 43.20 -3.35
C VAL A 98 -0.54 44.42 -4.26
N TRP A 99 0.68 44.69 -4.71
CA TRP A 99 1.01 45.80 -5.61
C TRP A 99 1.10 45.39 -7.07
N SER A 100 1.60 44.19 -7.35
CA SER A 100 1.71 43.68 -8.71
C SER A 100 1.70 42.16 -8.73
N ILE A 101 1.12 41.60 -9.79
CA ILE A 101 1.16 40.18 -10.12
C ILE A 101 1.64 40.08 -11.57
N ARG A 102 2.62 39.23 -11.85
CA ARG A 102 3.14 39.01 -13.21
C ARG A 102 3.46 37.54 -13.44
N TYR A 103 2.88 36.95 -14.49
CA TYR A 103 3.22 35.61 -14.95
C TYR A 103 4.54 35.60 -15.72
N SER A 104 5.26 34.49 -15.61
CA SER A 104 6.47 34.24 -16.39
C SER A 104 6.11 33.95 -17.85
N GLY A 105 6.80 34.61 -18.79
CA GLY A 105 6.68 34.33 -20.22
C GLY A 105 7.34 33.03 -20.69
N GLN A 106 8.05 32.33 -19.80
CA GLN A 106 8.87 31.17 -20.15
C GLN A 106 8.48 29.88 -19.43
N LYS A 107 7.71 29.95 -18.32
CA LYS A 107 7.20 28.76 -17.62
C LYS A 107 5.72 28.91 -17.28
N ARG A 108 4.91 28.00 -17.82
CA ARG A 108 3.45 27.96 -17.57
C ARG A 108 3.17 27.76 -16.08
N GLY A 109 2.19 28.49 -15.55
CA GLY A 109 1.77 28.39 -14.16
C GLY A 109 2.77 28.98 -13.14
N ARG A 110 3.79 29.70 -13.59
CA ARG A 110 4.73 30.44 -12.74
C ARG A 110 4.38 31.92 -12.70
N PHE A 111 4.23 32.49 -11.52
CA PHE A 111 4.00 33.92 -11.36
C PHE A 111 4.66 34.49 -10.11
N CYS A 112 4.97 35.79 -10.14
CA CYS A 112 5.46 36.53 -8.98
C CYS A 112 4.39 37.47 -8.44
N VAL A 113 4.43 37.69 -7.13
CA VAL A 113 3.60 38.64 -6.39
C VAL A 113 4.51 39.61 -5.66
N LEU A 114 4.29 40.91 -5.88
CA LEU A 114 4.94 42.00 -5.15
C LEU A 114 3.97 42.53 -4.09
N SER A 115 4.42 42.60 -2.85
CA SER A 115 3.67 43.19 -1.75
C SER A 115 4.00 44.68 -1.55
N SER A 116 3.14 45.35 -0.79
CA SER A 116 3.39 46.70 -0.33
C SER A 116 4.56 46.83 0.63
N THR A 117 5.14 45.75 1.17
CA THR A 117 6.36 45.82 2.01
C THR A 117 7.64 45.65 1.19
N GLY A 118 7.53 45.53 -0.14
CA GLY A 118 8.66 45.26 -1.03
C GLY A 118 9.08 43.79 -1.08
N GLU A 119 8.26 42.90 -0.51
CA GLU A 119 8.44 41.46 -0.60
C GLU A 119 8.08 40.98 -2.01
N VAL A 120 8.93 40.12 -2.58
CA VAL A 120 8.67 39.49 -3.87
C VAL A 120 8.65 37.98 -3.67
N LYS A 121 7.47 37.38 -3.88
CA LYS A 121 7.24 35.94 -3.78
C LYS A 121 6.94 35.34 -5.14
N LEU A 122 7.62 34.23 -5.45
CA LEU A 122 7.46 33.43 -6.64
C LEU A 122 6.62 32.18 -6.31
N TYR A 123 5.61 31.92 -7.14
CA TYR A 123 4.74 30.76 -7.05
C TYR A 123 4.84 29.93 -8.32
N ASP A 124 5.11 28.62 -8.16
CA ASP A 124 4.97 27.62 -9.21
C ASP A 124 3.71 26.81 -8.95
N THR A 125 2.75 26.82 -9.88
CA THR A 125 1.50 26.04 -9.79
C THR A 125 1.57 24.77 -10.65
N ALA A 126 0.87 23.73 -10.22
CA ALA A 126 0.77 22.45 -10.92
C ALA A 126 -0.66 21.89 -10.83
N GLN A 127 -0.94 20.87 -11.65
CA GLN A 127 -2.23 20.19 -11.69
C GLN A 127 -2.06 18.67 -11.58
N HIS A 128 -2.86 18.03 -10.73
CA HIS A 128 -2.93 16.57 -10.66
C HIS A 128 -3.44 16.00 -11.99
N LYS A 129 -2.66 15.10 -12.60
CA LYS A 129 -3.02 14.41 -13.84
C LYS A 129 -3.94 13.19 -13.63
N VAL A 130 -4.07 12.71 -12.39
CA VAL A 130 -4.80 11.48 -12.06
C VAL A 130 -6.10 11.84 -11.35
N HIS A 131 -7.23 11.47 -11.96
CA HIS A 131 -8.52 11.46 -11.26
C HIS A 131 -8.52 10.29 -10.27
N SER A 132 -8.37 10.58 -8.98
CA SER A 132 -8.55 9.58 -7.94
C SER A 132 -10.02 9.16 -7.89
N LYS A 133 -10.28 7.85 -7.97
CA LYS A 133 -11.61 7.28 -7.72
C LYS A 133 -11.95 7.18 -6.22
N LEU A 134 -10.95 7.44 -5.36
CA LEU A 134 -11.14 7.44 -3.92
C LEU A 134 -11.98 8.66 -3.55
N ARG A 135 -13.09 8.44 -2.84
CA ARG A 135 -13.83 9.56 -2.25
C ARG A 135 -12.89 10.26 -1.26
N PRO A 136 -12.67 11.58 -1.38
CA PRO A 136 -11.91 12.31 -0.37
C PRO A 136 -12.60 12.12 0.99
N ALA A 137 -11.82 11.97 2.05
CA ALA A 137 -12.36 11.91 3.40
C ALA A 137 -13.20 13.17 3.65
N SER A 138 -14.41 12.99 4.21
CA SER A 138 -15.30 14.12 4.52
C SER A 138 -14.74 15.06 5.60
N VAL A 139 -13.70 14.63 6.29
CA VAL A 139 -13.06 15.37 7.40
C VAL A 139 -11.54 15.31 7.22
N ASN A 140 -10.90 16.48 7.25
CA ASN A 140 -9.45 16.57 7.40
C ASN A 140 -9.11 16.54 8.90
N TYR A 141 -8.57 15.42 9.39
CA TYR A 141 -8.20 15.26 10.80
C TYR A 141 -7.05 16.18 11.26
N TYR A 142 -6.36 16.84 10.32
CA TYR A 142 -5.33 17.85 10.59
C TYR A 142 -5.86 19.30 10.49
N GLY A 143 -7.17 19.49 10.33
CA GLY A 143 -7.83 20.79 10.20
C GLY A 143 -7.82 21.35 8.77
N GLY A 144 -8.80 22.20 8.45
CA GLY A 144 -9.00 22.79 7.11
C GLY A 144 -9.96 22.01 6.22
N ASN A 145 -10.36 22.61 5.08
CA ASN A 145 -11.26 21.98 4.14
C ASN A 145 -10.53 20.85 3.36
N PRO A 146 -11.17 19.69 3.13
CA PRO A 146 -10.61 18.65 2.27
C PRO A 146 -10.23 19.22 0.90
N TRP A 147 -9.01 18.93 0.45
CA TRP A 147 -8.51 19.42 -0.83
C TRP A 147 -9.21 18.72 -2.00
N THR A 148 -10.09 19.44 -2.69
CA THR A 148 -10.92 18.89 -3.79
C THR A 148 -10.48 19.39 -5.17
N HIS A 149 -9.66 20.44 -5.25
CA HIS A 149 -9.23 21.02 -6.52
C HIS A 149 -8.02 20.30 -7.12
N PRO A 150 -7.97 20.10 -8.44
CA PRO A 150 -6.84 19.45 -9.09
C PRO A 150 -5.59 20.34 -9.15
N HIS A 151 -5.71 21.66 -8.96
CA HIS A 151 -4.63 22.63 -9.04
C HIS A 151 -4.06 22.95 -7.67
N TYR A 152 -2.73 22.98 -7.53
CA TYR A 152 -2.02 23.24 -6.27
C TYR A 152 -0.75 24.06 -6.50
N VAL A 153 -0.21 24.66 -5.42
CA VAL A 153 1.12 25.28 -5.44
C VAL A 153 2.18 24.18 -5.30
N ALA A 154 2.97 24.00 -6.35
CA ALA A 154 4.07 23.03 -6.35
C ALA A 154 5.29 23.54 -5.58
N ARG A 155 5.65 24.82 -5.72
CA ARG A 155 6.76 25.46 -5.00
C ARG A 155 6.47 26.94 -4.74
N THR A 156 7.03 27.44 -3.65
CA THR A 156 7.04 28.87 -3.30
C THR A 156 8.47 29.28 -3.01
N HIS A 157 8.91 30.42 -3.55
CA HIS A 157 10.21 31.00 -3.25
C HIS A 157 10.07 32.47 -2.84
N SER A 158 10.67 32.85 -1.72
CA SER A 158 10.85 34.25 -1.36
C SER A 158 12.08 34.78 -2.10
N LEU A 159 11.88 35.54 -3.18
CA LEU A 159 12.96 36.20 -3.92
C LEU A 159 13.45 37.43 -3.15
N ARG A 160 12.54 38.08 -2.41
CA ARG A 160 12.83 39.21 -1.54
C ARG A 160 11.93 39.18 -0.31
N GLU A 161 12.51 39.36 0.87
CA GLU A 161 11.80 39.42 2.16
C GLU A 161 11.18 40.82 2.40
N PRO A 162 10.12 40.91 3.23
CA PRO A 162 9.52 42.19 3.57
C PRO A 162 10.48 43.08 4.37
N GLU A 163 10.52 44.37 4.06
CA GLU A 163 11.39 45.30 4.77
C GLU A 163 10.77 45.70 6.13
N SER A 164 11.21 45.06 7.23
CA SER A 164 10.65 45.25 8.57
C SER A 164 11.41 46.26 9.46
N SER A 165 12.16 47.22 8.91
CA SER A 165 12.97 48.15 9.74
C SER A 165 12.35 49.55 9.88
N PRO A 166 12.20 50.09 11.09
CA PRO A 166 11.70 51.45 11.33
C PRO A 166 12.76 52.56 11.09
N ARG A 167 13.98 52.22 10.64
CA ARG A 167 15.04 53.20 10.37
C ARG A 167 14.94 53.73 8.94
N LYS A 168 14.70 55.04 8.80
CA LYS A 168 14.50 55.77 7.52
C LYS A 168 15.60 55.56 6.46
N ASP A 169 16.82 55.21 6.86
CA ASP A 169 17.98 55.09 5.95
C ASP A 169 18.00 53.88 5.01
N ARG A 170 17.12 52.87 5.18
CA ARG A 170 17.14 51.64 4.36
C ARG A 170 16.06 51.53 3.30
N THR A 171 15.09 52.47 3.28
CA THR A 171 13.97 52.49 2.33
C THR A 171 14.38 52.54 0.85
N SER A 172 15.66 52.81 0.54
CA SER A 172 16.21 52.72 -0.82
C SER A 172 16.23 51.29 -1.37
N ASN A 173 16.21 50.25 -0.53
CA ASN A 173 16.39 48.86 -0.95
C ASN A 173 15.05 48.09 -1.09
N ARG A 174 13.92 48.78 -0.91
CA ARG A 174 12.56 48.24 -1.13
C ARG A 174 12.31 48.07 -2.63
N VAL A 175 11.66 46.99 -3.04
CA VAL A 175 11.20 46.84 -4.44
C VAL A 175 9.84 47.52 -4.59
N ILE A 176 9.69 48.39 -5.59
CA ILE A 176 8.44 49.11 -5.88
C ILE A 176 7.74 48.65 -7.16
N ALA A 177 8.49 48.08 -8.10
CA ALA A 177 7.96 47.46 -9.30
C ALA A 177 8.91 46.34 -9.74
N PHE A 178 8.39 45.38 -10.48
CA PHE A 178 9.21 44.36 -11.11
C PHE A 178 8.61 43.92 -12.44
N ASP A 179 9.44 43.40 -13.33
CA ASP A 179 9.00 42.67 -14.52
C ASP A 179 9.96 41.53 -14.85
N TRP A 180 9.52 40.58 -15.67
CA TRP A 180 10.33 39.44 -16.09
C TRP A 180 11.31 39.83 -17.21
N ILE A 181 12.53 39.29 -17.13
CA ILE A 181 13.54 39.42 -18.18
C ILE A 181 14.15 38.05 -18.48
N SER A 182 14.42 37.80 -19.76
CA SER A 182 15.17 36.63 -20.22
C SER A 182 16.65 36.99 -20.25
N THR A 183 17.47 36.28 -19.46
CA THR A 183 18.91 36.57 -19.34
C THR A 183 19.76 35.75 -20.30
N ASP A 184 19.36 34.49 -20.63
CA ASP A 184 20.11 33.61 -21.56
C ASP A 184 19.20 32.72 -22.42
N ASP A 185 19.79 32.18 -23.50
CA ASP A 185 19.25 31.10 -24.36
C ASP A 185 19.13 29.75 -23.62
N ARG A 186 19.72 29.65 -22.42
CA ARG A 186 19.71 28.45 -21.55
C ARG A 186 18.47 28.36 -20.64
N GLY A 187 17.49 29.25 -20.79
CA GLY A 187 16.24 29.23 -20.02
C GLY A 187 16.37 29.70 -18.57
N SER A 188 17.43 30.43 -18.23
CA SER A 188 17.56 31.14 -16.95
C SER A 188 16.58 32.32 -16.94
N GLN A 189 15.74 32.37 -15.91
CA GLN A 189 14.73 33.42 -15.72
C GLN A 189 15.19 34.37 -14.62
N ALA A 190 15.07 35.67 -14.87
CA ALA A 190 15.28 36.69 -13.85
C ALA A 190 14.12 37.68 -13.84
N ILE A 191 14.01 38.40 -12.74
CA ILE A 191 13.15 39.58 -12.63
C ILE A 191 14.02 40.83 -12.53
N LEU A 192 13.61 41.86 -13.24
CA LEU A 192 14.13 43.20 -13.10
C LEU A 192 13.35 43.89 -11.96
N ALA A 193 14.01 44.28 -10.90
CA ALA A 193 13.42 44.93 -9.73
C ALA A 193 13.79 46.42 -9.70
N LEU A 194 12.78 47.29 -9.62
CA LEU A 194 12.95 48.73 -9.51
C LEU A 194 12.84 49.18 -8.05
N HIS A 195 13.74 50.06 -7.65
CA HIS A 195 13.82 50.63 -6.31
C HIS A 195 13.35 52.11 -6.26
N PRO A 196 12.94 52.64 -5.10
CA PRO A 196 12.53 54.05 -4.95
C PRO A 196 13.59 55.07 -5.36
N ASN A 197 14.87 54.71 -5.25
CA ASN A 197 16.00 55.53 -5.65
C ASN A 197 16.28 55.49 -7.16
N ARG A 198 15.43 54.81 -7.95
CA ARG A 198 15.59 54.55 -9.39
C ARG A 198 16.70 53.57 -9.74
N ASP A 199 17.29 52.90 -8.75
CA ASP A 199 18.20 51.78 -9.03
C ASP A 199 17.41 50.58 -9.53
N VAL A 200 18.07 49.80 -10.37
CA VAL A 200 17.52 48.60 -11.00
C VAL A 200 18.40 47.43 -10.64
N ASP A 201 17.82 46.46 -9.93
CA ASP A 201 18.48 45.22 -9.55
C ASP A 201 17.97 44.06 -10.41
N LEU A 202 18.86 43.12 -10.74
CA LEU A 202 18.51 41.88 -11.42
C LEU A 202 18.46 40.74 -10.39
N ILE A 203 17.28 40.17 -10.18
CA ILE A 203 17.07 39.06 -9.24
C ILE A 203 16.80 37.80 -10.06
N TYR A 204 17.77 36.90 -10.09
CA TYR A 204 17.61 35.60 -10.75
C TYR A 204 16.61 34.74 -10.00
N THR A 205 15.83 33.96 -10.74
CA THR A 205 14.90 32.99 -10.16
C THR A 205 15.52 31.60 -10.18
N PRO A 206 15.20 30.74 -9.20
CA PRO A 206 15.73 29.38 -9.20
C PRO A 206 15.32 28.63 -10.47
N SER A 207 16.33 28.11 -11.18
CA SER A 207 16.15 27.10 -12.22
C SER A 207 15.69 25.79 -11.56
N PRO A 208 14.82 25.01 -12.21
CA PRO A 208 14.27 23.85 -11.54
C PRO A 208 15.28 22.70 -11.55
N SER A 209 15.95 22.49 -10.42
CA SER A 209 16.37 21.14 -10.08
C SER A 209 15.10 20.31 -9.82
N HIS A 210 14.94 19.24 -10.59
CA HIS A 210 13.89 18.26 -10.39
C HIS A 210 14.53 17.03 -9.76
N VAL A 211 14.26 16.82 -8.47
CA VAL A 211 14.54 15.56 -7.80
C VAL A 211 13.21 14.82 -7.71
N ASP A 212 13.11 13.68 -8.38
CA ASP A 212 11.91 12.85 -8.36
C ASP A 212 12.26 11.37 -8.27
N ILE A 213 11.45 10.60 -7.55
CA ILE A 213 11.53 9.15 -7.53
C ILE A 213 10.56 8.65 -8.59
N THR A 214 11.10 8.05 -9.64
CA THR A 214 10.28 7.58 -10.76
C THR A 214 9.37 6.42 -10.32
N GLY A 215 8.37 6.06 -11.16
CA GLY A 215 7.56 4.85 -10.93
C GLY A 215 8.38 3.54 -10.95
N ARG A 216 9.62 3.58 -11.45
CA ARG A 216 10.60 2.49 -11.35
C ARG A 216 11.39 2.54 -10.03
N GLY A 217 11.09 3.47 -9.13
CA GLY A 217 11.82 3.64 -7.88
C GLY A 217 13.26 4.10 -8.08
N ASP A 218 13.61 4.60 -9.27
CA ASP A 218 14.90 5.21 -9.57
C ASP A 218 14.85 6.67 -9.11
N LEU A 219 15.94 7.19 -8.54
CA LEU A 219 16.04 8.61 -8.20
C LEU A 219 16.55 9.36 -9.43
N SER A 220 15.71 10.23 -9.98
CA SER A 220 16.06 11.13 -11.07
C SER A 220 16.38 12.52 -10.50
N ILE A 221 17.51 13.08 -10.91
CA ILE A 221 17.91 14.44 -10.59
C ILE A 221 18.22 15.14 -11.91
N CYS A 222 17.34 16.03 -12.32
CA CYS A 222 17.52 16.87 -13.49
C CYS A 222 17.90 18.28 -13.04
N ASN A 223 19.11 18.72 -13.38
CA ASN A 223 19.48 20.14 -13.32
C ASN A 223 19.68 20.63 -14.76
N THR A 224 20.91 20.80 -15.22
CA THR A 224 21.25 20.97 -16.66
C THR A 224 21.33 19.65 -17.43
N ALA A 225 21.68 18.55 -16.76
CA ALA A 225 21.66 17.20 -17.29
C ALA A 225 20.81 16.27 -16.40
N LEU A 226 20.24 15.23 -17.00
CA LEU A 226 19.52 14.18 -16.28
C LEU A 226 20.52 13.19 -15.69
N SER A 227 20.57 13.11 -14.36
CA SER A 227 21.25 12.03 -13.63
C SER A 227 20.22 11.06 -13.08
N LEU A 228 20.47 9.76 -13.27
CA LEU A 228 19.60 8.67 -12.85
C LEU A 228 20.39 7.74 -11.93
N TYR A 229 19.86 7.52 -10.73
CA TYR A 229 20.36 6.54 -9.78
C TYR A 229 19.35 5.40 -9.72
N GLU A 230 19.71 4.27 -10.32
CA GLU A 230 18.88 3.08 -10.30
C GLU A 230 19.13 2.28 -9.00
N PRO A 231 18.13 1.55 -8.48
CA PRO A 231 18.30 0.63 -7.37
C PRO A 231 19.36 -0.45 -7.68
N LYS A 232 20.08 -0.93 -6.66
CA LYS A 232 20.89 -2.14 -6.83
C LYS A 232 19.94 -3.32 -7.05
N ASP A 233 20.10 -4.02 -8.16
CA ASP A 233 19.46 -5.29 -8.47
C ASP A 233 20.55 -6.36 -8.69
N GLN A 234 21.37 -6.63 -7.67
CA GLN A 234 22.55 -7.51 -7.81
C GLN A 234 22.22 -8.98 -7.57
N TYR A 235 21.17 -9.26 -6.80
CA TYR A 235 20.79 -10.60 -6.42
C TYR A 235 19.55 -11.08 -7.17
N PRO A 236 19.46 -12.38 -7.49
CA PRO A 236 18.31 -12.95 -8.19
C PRO A 236 17.03 -12.91 -7.35
N SER A 237 17.14 -12.93 -6.01
CA SER A 237 15.99 -12.79 -5.11
C SER A 237 16.12 -11.59 -4.17
N VAL A 238 15.00 -10.94 -3.89
CA VAL A 238 14.88 -9.81 -2.96
C VAL A 238 15.32 -10.20 -1.57
N ALA A 239 14.96 -11.41 -1.10
CA ALA A 239 15.35 -11.88 0.21
C ALA A 239 16.88 -11.93 0.38
N GLN A 240 17.62 -12.33 -0.65
CA GLN A 240 19.08 -12.34 -0.62
C GLN A 240 19.64 -10.92 -0.61
N GLU A 241 19.08 -10.03 -1.42
CA GLU A 241 19.51 -8.62 -1.47
C GLU A 241 19.32 -7.92 -0.14
N VAL A 242 18.13 -8.01 0.47
CA VAL A 242 17.85 -7.36 1.75
C VAL A 242 18.76 -7.90 2.86
N ARG A 243 19.04 -9.21 2.88
CA ARG A 243 20.02 -9.79 3.83
C ARG A 243 21.42 -9.25 3.62
N ALA A 244 21.87 -9.15 2.37
CA ALA A 244 23.19 -8.61 2.04
C ALA A 244 23.30 -7.14 2.49
N LEU A 245 22.27 -6.33 2.23
CA LEU A 245 22.21 -4.93 2.62
C LEU A 245 22.19 -4.74 4.15
N ARG A 246 21.41 -5.56 4.88
CA ARG A 246 21.42 -5.54 6.36
C ARG A 246 22.78 -5.90 6.93
N LYS A 247 23.41 -6.97 6.42
CA LYS A 247 24.76 -7.38 6.84
C LYS A 247 25.80 -6.29 6.54
N ALA A 248 25.71 -5.65 5.37
CA ALA A 248 26.59 -4.54 5.01
C ALA A 248 26.39 -3.35 5.96
N SER A 249 25.15 -3.02 6.32
CA SER A 249 24.84 -1.98 7.30
C SER A 249 25.43 -2.29 8.67
N GLU A 250 25.20 -3.49 9.20
CA GLU A 250 25.73 -3.94 10.50
C GLU A 250 27.27 -3.86 10.53
N SER A 251 27.94 -4.33 9.48
CA SER A 251 29.40 -4.26 9.37
C SER A 251 29.96 -2.84 9.28
N ALA A 252 29.14 -1.88 8.82
CA ALA A 252 29.53 -0.49 8.74
C ALA A 252 29.32 0.26 10.07
N THR A 253 28.27 -0.08 10.82
CA THR A 253 28.04 0.49 12.16
C THR A 253 29.17 0.12 13.11
N SER A 254 29.67 -1.12 13.05
CA SER A 254 30.84 -1.55 13.83
C SER A 254 32.14 -0.80 13.51
N LYS A 255 32.27 -0.19 12.32
CA LYS A 255 33.44 0.63 11.96
C LYS A 255 33.29 2.11 12.35
N GLN A 256 32.06 2.59 12.55
CA GLN A 256 31.81 3.97 12.98
C GLN A 256 31.86 4.15 14.50
N ASP A 257 31.56 3.10 15.29
CA ASP A 257 31.61 3.16 16.75
C ASP A 257 33.04 3.25 17.33
N GLU A 258 34.08 2.83 16.59
CA GLU A 258 35.48 3.04 17.02
C GLU A 258 35.99 4.47 16.77
N GLN A 259 35.25 5.31 16.03
CA GLN A 259 35.73 6.63 15.60
C GLN A 259 34.91 7.82 16.14
N TYR A 260 33.85 7.57 16.91
CA TYR A 260 32.99 8.64 17.47
C TYR A 260 32.70 8.45 18.97
N THR A 261 33.72 8.63 19.81
CA THR A 261 33.48 9.13 21.17
C THR A 261 33.23 10.63 21.13
N SER A 262 31.99 11.09 20.95
CA SER A 262 31.49 12.29 21.64
C SER A 262 30.00 12.59 21.43
N LYS A 263 29.36 12.88 22.57
CA LYS A 263 28.24 13.81 22.80
C LYS A 263 26.87 13.44 22.23
N VAL A 264 26.06 12.91 23.15
CA VAL A 264 24.59 12.89 23.16
C VAL A 264 24.03 14.26 22.72
N PRO A 265 23.17 14.34 21.69
CA PRO A 265 22.36 15.52 21.44
C PRO A 265 21.13 15.50 22.35
N THR A 266 20.96 16.60 23.10
CA THR A 266 19.79 16.86 23.93
C THR A 266 18.52 16.98 23.09
N SER A 267 17.47 16.30 23.53
CA SER A 267 16.13 16.28 22.92
C SER A 267 15.35 17.55 23.25
N ALA A 268 15.29 18.50 22.31
CA ALA A 268 14.23 19.50 22.20
C ALA A 268 14.30 20.26 20.86
N SER A 269 13.81 19.67 19.78
CA SER A 269 13.35 20.43 18.61
C SER A 269 12.29 19.64 17.85
N GLY A 270 11.10 20.23 17.73
CA GLY A 270 10.05 19.80 16.81
C GLY A 270 10.47 19.98 15.34
N PRO A 271 9.54 19.88 14.38
CA PRO A 271 9.86 19.96 12.95
C PRO A 271 10.65 21.23 12.69
N ALA A 272 11.80 21.09 12.06
CA ALA A 272 12.80 22.15 11.87
C ALA A 272 12.13 23.43 11.38
N GLN A 273 11.99 24.41 12.28
CA GLN A 273 11.86 25.80 11.89
C GLN A 273 13.08 26.11 11.04
N LEU A 274 12.84 26.59 9.82
CA LEU A 274 13.83 27.18 8.94
C LEU A 274 14.84 27.97 9.77
N ASP A 275 16.09 27.54 9.67
CA ASP A 275 17.20 27.94 10.53
C ASP A 275 17.29 29.47 10.66
N HIS A 276 16.94 30.01 11.83
CA HIS A 276 16.97 31.46 12.13
C HIS A 276 18.35 32.10 11.93
N ARG A 277 19.43 31.30 11.80
CA ARG A 277 20.77 31.79 11.48
C ARG A 277 20.92 32.30 10.05
N ASN A 278 20.12 31.80 9.09
CA ASN A 278 20.10 32.32 7.72
C ASN A 278 19.28 33.62 7.58
N LEU A 279 18.39 33.92 8.55
CA LEU A 279 17.54 35.13 8.55
C LEU A 279 18.31 36.45 8.64
N LYS A 280 19.50 36.46 9.26
CA LYS A 280 20.32 37.70 9.34
C LYS A 280 21.03 38.04 8.02
N SER A 281 21.22 37.07 7.13
CA SER A 281 21.84 37.24 5.80
C SER A 281 20.85 37.77 4.74
N LEU A 282 19.54 37.58 4.98
CA LEU A 282 18.46 38.00 4.07
C LEU A 282 18.32 39.53 3.93
N ASN A 283 18.72 40.30 4.94
CA ASN A 283 18.63 41.77 5.02
C ASN A 283 19.83 42.51 4.36
N GLY A 284 20.55 41.87 3.45
CA GLY A 284 21.79 42.39 2.87
C GLY A 284 21.62 43.37 1.70
N SER A 285 22.63 44.24 1.54
CA SER A 285 22.91 45.10 0.36
C SER A 285 22.83 44.31 -0.96
N SER A 286 22.66 44.99 -2.11
CA SER A 286 22.68 44.42 -3.48
C SER A 286 23.71 43.29 -3.66
N LYS A 287 24.92 43.39 -3.07
CA LYS A 287 25.96 42.34 -3.06
C LYS A 287 25.55 40.99 -2.44
N ALA A 288 24.72 40.96 -1.41
CA ALA A 288 24.23 39.73 -0.77
C ALA A 288 23.06 39.08 -1.52
N VAL A 289 22.39 39.84 -2.38
CA VAL A 289 21.45 39.32 -3.38
C VAL A 289 22.26 38.72 -4.53
N THR A 290 23.29 39.42 -5.01
CA THR A 290 24.21 38.94 -6.05
C THR A 290 24.88 37.61 -5.65
N ALA A 291 25.37 37.47 -4.42
CA ALA A 291 25.99 36.22 -3.94
C ALA A 291 25.01 35.04 -3.85
N ARG A 292 23.72 35.29 -3.58
CA ARG A 292 22.65 34.27 -3.58
C ARG A 292 22.19 33.92 -4.99
N THR A 293 22.11 34.91 -5.87
CA THR A 293 21.87 34.64 -7.28
C THR A 293 23.04 33.88 -7.89
N GLU A 294 24.28 34.16 -7.50
CA GLU A 294 25.45 33.34 -7.84
C GLU A 294 25.37 31.92 -7.26
N GLU A 295 24.83 31.75 -6.05
CA GLU A 295 24.56 30.43 -5.45
C GLU A 295 23.49 29.63 -6.21
N TRP A 296 22.45 30.29 -6.74
CA TRP A 296 21.43 29.66 -7.59
C TRP A 296 21.91 29.40 -9.03
N LEU A 297 22.89 30.18 -9.49
CA LEU A 297 23.57 29.99 -10.77
C LEU A 297 24.71 28.96 -10.67
N ASP A 298 25.19 28.64 -9.47
CA ASP A 298 26.21 27.62 -9.22
C ASP A 298 25.60 26.22 -9.38
N ASP A 299 25.66 25.73 -10.62
CA ASP A 299 25.17 24.44 -11.12
C ASP A 299 25.98 23.23 -10.61
N SER A 300 26.95 23.46 -9.71
CA SER A 300 27.85 22.43 -9.25
C SER A 300 27.15 21.43 -8.30
N MET A 301 27.19 20.14 -8.67
CA MET A 301 26.88 19.02 -7.76
C MET A 301 27.69 19.07 -6.45
N SER A 302 28.70 19.95 -6.35
CA SER A 302 29.45 20.30 -5.14
C SER A 302 28.56 20.76 -3.96
N LYS A 303 27.31 21.17 -4.21
CA LYS A 303 26.36 21.67 -3.19
C LYS A 303 25.03 20.89 -3.08
N ALA A 304 24.83 19.83 -3.86
CA ALA A 304 23.68 18.93 -3.67
C ALA A 304 23.64 18.41 -2.21
N PRO A 305 22.45 18.24 -1.59
CA PRO A 305 22.37 17.77 -0.21
C PRO A 305 23.20 16.50 -0.05
N GLN A 306 23.97 16.41 1.06
CA GLN A 306 24.96 15.35 1.27
C GLN A 306 24.42 13.93 1.03
N ILE A 307 23.11 13.76 1.20
CA ILE A 307 22.39 12.52 0.92
C ILE A 307 22.60 12.02 -0.52
N VAL A 308 22.58 12.89 -1.54
CA VAL A 308 22.74 12.52 -2.96
C VAL A 308 24.17 12.07 -3.29
N ARG A 309 25.15 12.50 -2.49
CA ARG A 309 26.56 12.14 -2.65
C ARG A 309 26.91 10.81 -1.98
N ASN A 310 25.99 10.27 -1.21
CA ASN A 310 26.23 9.02 -0.49
C ASN A 310 26.07 7.86 -1.47
N GLU A 311 27.13 7.07 -1.65
CA GLU A 311 27.09 5.85 -2.48
C GLU A 311 26.00 4.85 -2.02
N ARG A 312 25.51 4.98 -0.78
CA ARG A 312 24.40 4.20 -0.22
C ARG A 312 23.00 4.62 -0.66
N VAL A 313 22.83 5.71 -1.42
CA VAL A 313 21.50 6.07 -1.96
C VAL A 313 20.93 4.90 -2.77
N VAL A 314 21.78 4.25 -3.55
CA VAL A 314 21.43 3.09 -4.38
C VAL A 314 20.95 1.90 -3.52
N ASP A 315 21.52 1.73 -2.32
CA ASP A 315 21.09 0.72 -1.33
C ASP A 315 19.74 1.07 -0.70
N LEU A 316 19.52 2.35 -0.37
CA LEU A 316 18.24 2.82 0.14
C LEU A 316 17.11 2.69 -0.90
N LEU A 317 17.43 2.96 -2.18
CA LEU A 317 16.50 2.75 -3.29
C LEU A 317 16.19 1.25 -3.50
N ALA A 318 17.14 0.35 -3.27
CA ALA A 318 16.87 -1.09 -3.30
C ALA A 318 15.89 -1.48 -2.17
N LEU A 319 16.08 -0.96 -0.95
CA LEU A 319 15.18 -1.22 0.18
C LEU A 319 13.78 -0.64 -0.04
N SER A 320 13.65 0.54 -0.65
CA SER A 320 12.33 1.13 -0.95
C SER A 320 11.57 0.36 -2.04
N ASN A 321 12.28 -0.37 -2.91
CA ASN A 321 11.71 -1.17 -4.00
C ASN A 321 11.39 -2.63 -3.63
N VAL A 322 11.58 -3.04 -2.38
CA VAL A 322 11.32 -4.40 -1.91
C VAL A 322 9.92 -4.87 -2.31
N SER A 323 8.88 -4.07 -2.07
CA SER A 323 7.49 -4.44 -2.38
C SER A 323 7.25 -4.65 -3.88
N ARG A 324 7.89 -3.81 -4.71
CA ARG A 324 7.83 -3.93 -6.17
C ARG A 324 8.47 -5.24 -6.62
N ARG A 325 9.70 -5.51 -6.15
CA ARG A 325 10.42 -6.71 -6.55
C ARG A 325 9.75 -7.99 -6.04
N ARG A 326 9.23 -8.01 -4.80
CA ARG A 326 8.41 -9.11 -4.28
C ARG A 326 7.20 -9.37 -5.19
N CYS A 327 6.52 -8.31 -5.64
CA CYS A 327 5.41 -8.42 -6.59
C CYS A 327 5.84 -9.12 -7.90
N GLN A 328 6.98 -8.71 -8.47
CA GLN A 328 7.55 -9.29 -9.69
C GLN A 328 8.02 -10.74 -9.52
N GLU A 329 8.50 -11.12 -8.33
CA GLU A 329 8.85 -12.51 -7.97
C GLU A 329 7.64 -13.43 -7.76
N GLY A 330 6.43 -12.85 -7.78
CA GLY A 330 5.16 -13.58 -7.67
C GLY A 330 4.55 -13.62 -6.27
N TYR A 331 4.86 -12.64 -5.40
CA TYR A 331 4.26 -12.52 -4.07
C TYR A 331 2.76 -12.26 -4.16
N LEU A 332 1.98 -13.34 -4.01
CA LEU A 332 0.53 -13.41 -4.26
C LEU A 332 -0.15 -14.33 -3.22
N PHE A 333 -1.01 -15.25 -3.66
CA PHE A 333 -1.86 -16.09 -2.80
C PHE A 333 -1.35 -17.52 -2.61
N ASP A 334 -0.06 -17.77 -2.87
CA ASP A 334 0.60 -19.03 -2.56
C ASP A 334 1.51 -18.86 -1.32
N PRO A 335 1.06 -19.30 -0.13
CA PRO A 335 1.84 -19.17 1.09
C PRO A 335 3.21 -19.85 1.03
N SER A 336 3.35 -20.97 0.31
CA SER A 336 4.65 -21.67 0.23
C SER A 336 5.68 -20.85 -0.53
N ARG A 337 5.26 -20.30 -1.68
CA ARG A 337 6.10 -19.38 -2.46
C ARG A 337 6.39 -18.09 -1.70
N ASN A 338 5.40 -17.56 -0.98
CA ASN A 338 5.56 -16.35 -0.19
C ASN A 338 6.63 -16.51 0.90
N ILE A 339 6.73 -17.69 1.56
CA ILE A 339 7.79 -17.98 2.55
C ILE A 339 9.19 -17.88 1.94
N GLU A 340 9.36 -18.30 0.68
CA GLU A 340 10.65 -18.19 -0.04
C GLU A 340 11.00 -16.74 -0.37
N ILE A 341 10.01 -15.96 -0.82
CA ILE A 341 10.18 -14.55 -1.23
C ILE A 341 10.53 -13.64 -0.04
N VAL A 342 9.99 -13.94 1.15
CA VAL A 342 10.19 -13.13 2.38
C VAL A 342 11.16 -13.78 3.36
N ALA A 343 12.04 -14.67 2.88
CA ALA A 343 12.89 -15.48 3.74
C ALA A 343 13.84 -14.66 4.63
N GLU A 344 14.07 -13.38 4.33
CA GLU A 344 14.81 -12.40 5.14
C GLU A 344 14.11 -11.92 6.41
N ASP A 345 12.80 -12.15 6.54
CA ASP A 345 11.99 -11.68 7.66
C ASP A 345 11.33 -12.87 8.37
N SER A 346 11.78 -13.15 9.59
CA SER A 346 11.28 -14.26 10.40
C SER A 346 9.81 -14.11 10.78
N ALA A 347 9.31 -12.89 10.97
CA ALA A 347 7.91 -12.63 11.31
C ALA A 347 7.00 -12.92 10.12
N LEU A 348 7.42 -12.54 8.90
CA LEU A 348 6.69 -12.84 7.68
C LEU A 348 6.67 -14.34 7.35
N ILE A 349 7.79 -15.05 7.58
CA ILE A 349 7.83 -16.51 7.45
C ILE A 349 6.80 -17.17 8.37
N LYS A 350 6.71 -16.74 9.64
CA LYS A 350 5.74 -17.25 10.62
C LYS A 350 4.29 -16.91 10.22
N LEU A 351 4.04 -15.70 9.71
CA LEU A 351 2.74 -15.28 9.18
C LEU A 351 2.27 -16.21 8.05
N TRP A 352 3.08 -16.36 7.00
CA TRP A 352 2.72 -17.19 5.86
C TRP A 352 2.69 -18.68 6.20
N GLY A 353 3.53 -19.14 7.13
CA GLY A 353 3.44 -20.49 7.69
C GLY A 353 2.09 -20.74 8.38
N THR A 354 1.56 -19.75 9.09
CA THR A 354 0.25 -19.84 9.74
C THR A 354 -0.91 -19.78 8.74
N ILE A 355 -0.85 -18.88 7.75
CA ILE A 355 -1.84 -18.81 6.67
C ILE A 355 -1.83 -20.10 5.84
N LYS A 356 -0.64 -20.70 5.61
CA LYS A 356 -0.50 -22.00 4.96
C LYS A 356 -1.26 -23.08 5.75
N ARG A 357 -1.04 -23.17 7.07
CA ARG A 357 -1.79 -24.11 7.93
C ARG A 357 -3.29 -23.90 7.86
N PHE A 358 -3.77 -22.65 7.93
CA PHE A 358 -5.20 -22.38 7.79
C PHE A 358 -5.75 -22.83 6.43
N LYS A 359 -5.01 -22.58 5.35
CA LYS A 359 -5.38 -23.02 3.99
C LYS A 359 -5.38 -24.55 3.87
N ASP A 360 -4.42 -25.22 4.47
CA ASP A 360 -4.29 -26.69 4.40
C ASP A 360 -5.41 -27.36 5.21
N LEU A 361 -5.75 -26.84 6.40
CA LEU A 361 -6.89 -27.33 7.19
C LEU A 361 -8.24 -27.06 6.52
N ALA A 362 -8.42 -25.88 5.91
CA ALA A 362 -9.66 -25.51 5.23
C ALA A 362 -9.84 -26.16 3.84
N ARG A 363 -8.81 -26.87 3.35
CA ARG A 363 -8.83 -27.50 2.04
C ARG A 363 -10.01 -28.48 1.92
N ASP A 364 -10.64 -28.50 0.74
CA ASP A 364 -11.76 -29.39 0.42
C ASP A 364 -12.92 -29.33 1.44
N GLY A 365 -13.11 -28.16 2.09
CA GLY A 365 -14.14 -27.95 3.10
C GLY A 365 -13.81 -28.55 4.47
N GLY A 366 -12.54 -28.87 4.74
CA GLY A 366 -12.10 -29.54 5.98
C GLY A 366 -12.36 -28.75 7.26
N MET A 367 -12.61 -27.44 7.19
CA MET A 367 -12.97 -26.58 8.34
C MET A 367 -14.43 -26.10 8.29
N ALA A 368 -15.25 -26.66 7.41
CA ALA A 368 -16.65 -26.30 7.25
C ALA A 368 -17.57 -27.49 7.51
N SER A 369 -18.66 -27.24 8.23
CA SER A 369 -19.80 -28.15 8.42
C SER A 369 -20.98 -27.69 7.57
N ASP A 370 -22.08 -28.45 7.62
CA ASP A 370 -23.31 -28.11 6.90
C ASP A 370 -23.95 -26.82 7.45
N THR A 371 -23.67 -26.45 8.71
CA THR A 371 -24.26 -25.30 9.38
C THR A 371 -23.29 -24.13 9.60
N LEU A 372 -22.02 -24.40 9.89
CA LEU A 372 -21.00 -23.41 10.25
C LEU A 372 -19.69 -23.60 9.47
N ASP A 373 -19.05 -22.49 9.10
CA ASP A 373 -17.73 -22.46 8.45
C ASP A 373 -16.66 -21.79 9.35
N LEU A 374 -15.75 -22.62 9.87
CA LEU A 374 -14.66 -22.23 10.78
C LEU A 374 -13.36 -21.90 10.02
N SER A 375 -13.38 -21.83 8.69
CA SER A 375 -12.18 -21.59 7.88
C SER A 375 -11.49 -20.28 8.25
N TYR A 376 -10.17 -20.32 8.43
CA TYR A 376 -9.34 -19.17 8.78
C TYR A 376 -9.66 -18.47 10.12
N LEU A 377 -10.41 -19.12 11.02
CA LEU A 377 -10.53 -18.65 12.40
C LEU A 377 -9.25 -18.91 13.20
N GLY A 378 -8.92 -18.00 14.11
CA GLY A 378 -7.75 -18.12 14.98
C GLY A 378 -8.05 -18.92 16.25
N VAL A 379 -7.00 -19.26 16.98
CA VAL A 379 -7.07 -20.01 18.23
C VAL A 379 -8.00 -19.35 19.25
N SER A 380 -7.97 -18.01 19.38
CA SER A 380 -8.84 -17.30 20.32
C SER A 380 -10.31 -17.42 19.95
N ASN A 381 -10.64 -17.38 18.65
CA ASN A 381 -12.00 -17.54 18.16
C ASN A 381 -12.54 -18.95 18.43
N ILE A 382 -11.75 -19.98 18.16
CA ILE A 382 -12.14 -21.38 18.39
C ILE A 382 -12.30 -21.67 19.89
N TRP A 383 -11.38 -21.19 20.72
CA TRP A 383 -11.41 -21.37 22.17
C TRP A 383 -12.63 -20.72 22.84
N GLU A 384 -12.94 -19.48 22.43
CA GLU A 384 -14.09 -18.72 22.95
C GLU A 384 -15.41 -19.09 22.25
N SER A 385 -15.39 -19.98 21.26
CA SER A 385 -16.55 -20.34 20.42
C SER A 385 -17.20 -19.13 19.73
N LYS A 386 -16.37 -18.17 19.29
CA LYS A 386 -16.79 -16.93 18.63
C LYS A 386 -16.51 -16.96 17.13
N LEU A 387 -17.58 -17.00 16.33
CA LEU A 387 -17.53 -16.99 14.86
C LEU A 387 -17.16 -15.62 14.25
N GLY A 388 -17.33 -14.54 15.03
CA GLY A 388 -17.27 -13.17 14.52
C GLY A 388 -18.62 -12.70 13.96
N ASN A 389 -18.65 -11.48 13.43
CA ASN A 389 -19.81 -10.87 12.77
C ASN A 389 -19.76 -11.04 11.25
N GLY A 390 -18.77 -11.79 10.77
CA GLY A 390 -18.46 -12.01 9.38
C GLY A 390 -19.61 -12.57 8.55
N PRO A 391 -19.85 -12.06 7.32
CA PRO A 391 -20.83 -12.63 6.43
C PRO A 391 -20.47 -14.08 6.07
N ASN A 392 -21.46 -14.91 5.75
CA ASN A 392 -21.29 -16.29 5.26
C ASN A 392 -20.59 -17.28 6.23
N ARG A 393 -20.43 -16.96 7.52
CA ARG A 393 -19.97 -17.90 8.56
C ARG A 393 -21.00 -18.97 8.92
N ILE A 394 -22.28 -18.62 8.79
CA ILE A 394 -23.41 -19.54 8.92
C ILE A 394 -23.83 -19.95 7.51
N THR A 395 -23.66 -21.22 7.19
CA THR A 395 -23.94 -21.79 5.85
C THR A 395 -25.39 -22.26 5.72
N SER A 396 -26.04 -22.56 6.86
CA SER A 396 -27.44 -22.99 6.95
C SER A 396 -28.43 -21.98 6.33
N ALA A 397 -29.53 -22.48 5.79
CA ALA A 397 -30.69 -21.64 5.44
C ALA A 397 -31.42 -21.22 6.73
N HIS A 398 -32.13 -20.08 6.69
CA HIS A 398 -32.79 -19.43 7.84
C HIS A 398 -33.73 -20.30 8.74
N ASN A 399 -33.91 -21.59 8.44
CA ASN A 399 -34.85 -22.50 9.11
C ASN A 399 -34.22 -23.74 9.78
N VAL A 400 -32.89 -23.96 9.74
CA VAL A 400 -32.25 -25.06 10.48
C VAL A 400 -31.51 -24.50 11.70
N VAL A 401 -31.82 -25.04 12.88
CA VAL A 401 -31.13 -24.69 14.13
C VAL A 401 -29.64 -24.97 13.94
N PRO A 402 -28.74 -24.00 14.18
CA PRO A 402 -27.31 -24.23 14.10
C PRO A 402 -26.90 -25.40 15.00
N GLU A 403 -26.08 -26.31 14.50
CA GLU A 403 -25.45 -27.34 15.33
C GLU A 403 -24.70 -26.65 16.49
N ARG A 404 -24.58 -27.35 17.63
CA ARG A 404 -23.75 -26.85 18.72
C ARG A 404 -22.32 -26.74 18.22
N PHE A 405 -21.63 -25.68 18.64
CA PHE A 405 -20.26 -25.41 18.20
C PHE A 405 -19.33 -26.60 18.49
N GLU A 406 -19.53 -27.26 19.62
CA GLU A 406 -18.78 -28.46 20.03
C GLU A 406 -18.93 -29.62 19.04
N ASP A 407 -20.15 -29.86 18.55
CA ASP A 407 -20.43 -30.95 17.60
C ASP A 407 -19.79 -30.67 16.23
N VAL A 408 -19.79 -29.40 15.80
CA VAL A 408 -19.08 -28.98 14.58
C VAL A 408 -17.58 -29.21 14.71
N VAL A 409 -16.99 -28.85 15.86
CA VAL A 409 -15.56 -29.08 16.10
C VAL A 409 -15.25 -30.58 16.13
N ARG A 410 -16.08 -31.41 16.78
CA ARG A 410 -15.93 -32.87 16.79
C ARG A 410 -15.91 -33.45 15.37
N ASN A 411 -16.88 -33.07 14.54
CA ASN A 411 -16.95 -33.49 13.14
C ASN A 411 -15.70 -33.09 12.34
N ILE A 412 -15.13 -31.91 12.61
CA ILE A 412 -13.88 -31.45 11.97
C ILE A 412 -12.69 -32.32 12.42
N LEU A 413 -12.58 -32.64 13.71
CA LEU A 413 -11.51 -33.49 14.23
C LEU A 413 -11.52 -34.89 13.58
N GLU A 414 -12.71 -35.48 13.46
CA GLU A 414 -12.90 -36.79 12.81
C GLU A 414 -12.47 -36.76 11.33
N ARG A 415 -12.88 -35.74 10.58
CA ARG A 415 -12.49 -35.58 9.16
C ARG A 415 -10.98 -35.47 8.96
N HIS A 416 -10.29 -34.78 9.87
CA HIS A 416 -8.82 -34.67 9.84
C HIS A 416 -8.10 -35.84 10.51
N SER A 417 -8.84 -36.86 10.98
CA SER A 417 -8.29 -38.03 11.68
C SER A 417 -7.39 -37.63 12.86
N LEU A 418 -7.78 -36.58 13.59
CA LEU A 418 -7.04 -36.10 14.75
C LEU A 418 -7.41 -36.94 15.98
N PRO A 419 -6.43 -37.31 16.82
CA PRO A 419 -6.71 -38.11 18.01
C PRO A 419 -7.49 -37.31 19.05
N GLU A 420 -8.05 -37.99 20.04
CA GLU A 420 -8.67 -37.34 21.20
C GLU A 420 -7.64 -36.53 22.01
N PHE A 421 -8.12 -35.50 22.69
CA PHE A 421 -7.27 -34.68 23.55
C PHE A 421 -6.82 -35.47 24.78
N VAL A 422 -5.51 -35.61 24.93
CA VAL A 422 -4.87 -36.17 26.13
C VAL A 422 -4.18 -35.03 26.87
N GLY A 423 -4.46 -34.80 28.15
CA GLY A 423 -3.81 -33.72 28.89
C GLY A 423 -4.53 -33.38 30.18
N VAL A 424 -4.52 -32.09 30.54
CA VAL A 424 -5.22 -31.59 31.73
C VAL A 424 -6.73 -31.74 31.58
N ARG A 425 -7.41 -32.02 32.70
CA ARG A 425 -8.87 -32.12 32.73
C ARG A 425 -9.51 -30.82 32.24
N THR A 426 -10.49 -30.94 31.34
CA THR A 426 -11.14 -29.79 30.69
C THR A 426 -12.61 -30.04 30.41
N GLU A 427 -13.38 -28.95 30.31
CA GLU A 427 -14.76 -28.93 29.81
C GLU A 427 -14.84 -28.83 28.27
N LYS A 428 -13.72 -28.57 27.59
CA LYS A 428 -13.59 -28.26 26.16
C LYS A 428 -12.48 -29.08 25.46
N PRO A 429 -12.51 -30.43 25.53
CA PRO A 429 -11.43 -31.25 24.97
C PRO A 429 -11.34 -31.14 23.45
N GLU A 430 -12.46 -31.07 22.73
CA GLU A 430 -12.47 -30.96 21.27
C GLU A 430 -11.90 -29.61 20.79
N GLN A 431 -12.27 -28.49 21.44
CA GLN A 431 -11.72 -27.18 21.11
C GLN A 431 -10.20 -27.14 21.37
N ARG A 432 -9.73 -27.72 22.48
CA ARG A 432 -8.29 -27.80 22.76
C ARG A 432 -7.55 -28.53 21.65
N GLN A 433 -8.10 -29.67 21.21
CA GLN A 433 -7.47 -30.48 20.18
C GLN A 433 -7.37 -29.74 18.85
N LEU A 434 -8.44 -29.05 18.44
CA LEU A 434 -8.42 -28.25 17.22
C LEU A 434 -7.44 -27.07 17.33
N CYS A 435 -7.38 -26.40 18.48
CA CYS A 435 -6.42 -25.32 18.69
C CYS A 435 -4.96 -25.79 18.67
N LEU A 436 -4.66 -26.98 19.19
CA LEU A 436 -3.33 -27.60 19.05
C LEU A 436 -3.00 -27.86 17.57
N ALA A 437 -3.96 -28.34 16.78
CA ALA A 437 -3.77 -28.53 15.35
C ALA A 437 -3.47 -27.19 14.63
N LEU A 438 -4.18 -26.11 14.98
CA LEU A 438 -3.90 -24.76 14.44
C LEU A 438 -2.49 -24.25 14.79
N CYS A 439 -1.98 -24.60 15.98
CA CYS A 439 -0.61 -24.31 16.39
C CYS A 439 0.44 -25.11 15.61
N GLY A 440 0.04 -26.12 14.83
CA GLY A 440 0.95 -27.04 14.14
C GLY A 440 1.57 -28.06 15.09
N TRP A 441 0.79 -28.52 16.09
CA TRP A 441 1.21 -29.55 17.03
C TRP A 441 1.17 -30.93 16.37
N ASP A 442 2.21 -31.74 16.56
CA ASP A 442 2.25 -33.11 16.03
C ASP A 442 1.80 -34.10 17.10
N PHE A 443 0.81 -34.93 16.78
CA PHE A 443 0.15 -35.82 17.76
C PHE A 443 0.71 -37.25 17.81
N SER A 444 1.33 -37.76 16.72
CA SER A 444 1.90 -39.13 16.64
C SER A 444 3.32 -39.21 17.19
N HIS A 445 3.69 -40.32 17.85
CA HIS A 445 5.04 -40.60 18.38
C HIS A 445 6.13 -40.29 17.33
N GLU A 446 5.93 -40.84 16.14
CA GLU A 446 6.83 -40.77 14.99
C GLU A 446 6.98 -39.34 14.46
N HIS A 447 5.88 -38.64 14.19
CA HIS A 447 5.93 -37.29 13.64
C HIS A 447 6.65 -36.28 14.54
N THR A 448 6.56 -36.41 15.87
CA THR A 448 7.39 -35.55 16.75
C THR A 448 8.86 -35.93 16.71
N LYS A 449 9.20 -37.22 16.60
CA LYS A 449 10.59 -37.64 16.43
C LYS A 449 11.16 -37.07 15.13
N GLU A 450 10.45 -37.20 14.01
CA GLU A 450 10.84 -36.60 12.72
C GLU A 450 10.99 -35.08 12.81
N ARG A 451 10.06 -34.39 13.49
CA ARG A 451 10.12 -32.94 13.73
C ARG A 451 11.37 -32.56 14.53
N CYS A 452 11.69 -33.31 15.60
CA CYS A 452 12.86 -33.09 16.42
C CYS A 452 14.15 -33.40 15.65
N ASP A 453 14.22 -34.49 14.88
CA ASP A 453 15.35 -34.84 14.03
C ASP A 453 15.62 -33.75 12.97
N TYR A 454 14.55 -33.17 12.42
CA TYR A 454 14.67 -32.01 11.51
C TYR A 454 15.29 -30.79 12.22
N LEU A 455 14.92 -30.52 13.48
CA LEU A 455 15.49 -29.43 14.26
C LEU A 455 16.97 -29.68 14.60
N VAL A 456 17.33 -30.92 14.92
CA VAL A 456 18.73 -31.33 15.13
C VAL A 456 19.56 -31.13 13.86
N LYS A 457 19.04 -31.52 12.69
CA LYS A 457 19.69 -31.25 11.38
C LYS A 457 19.89 -29.77 11.09
N LYS A 458 19.04 -28.90 11.64
CA LYS A 458 19.14 -27.43 11.54
C LYS A 458 20.03 -26.82 12.64
N GLN A 459 20.72 -27.64 13.43
CA GLN A 459 21.57 -27.21 14.56
C GLN A 459 20.82 -26.45 15.66
N ARG A 460 19.50 -26.68 15.79
CA ARG A 460 18.65 -26.08 16.83
C ARG A 460 18.37 -27.11 17.92
N TYR A 461 19.43 -27.45 18.66
CA TYR A 461 19.43 -28.61 19.56
C TYR A 461 18.52 -28.44 20.77
N TYR A 462 18.62 -27.33 21.50
CA TYR A 462 17.79 -27.07 22.70
C TYR A 462 16.31 -26.95 22.36
N GLU A 463 15.98 -26.37 21.21
CA GLU A 463 14.60 -26.36 20.70
C GLU A 463 14.06 -27.77 20.49
N ALA A 464 14.86 -28.70 19.93
CA ALA A 464 14.41 -30.07 19.70
C ALA A 464 14.08 -30.79 21.02
N VAL A 465 14.94 -30.65 22.03
CA VAL A 465 14.76 -31.25 23.37
C VAL A 465 13.55 -30.62 24.07
N ALA A 466 13.48 -29.29 24.11
CA ALA A 466 12.38 -28.56 24.74
C ALA A 466 11.04 -28.86 24.06
N THR A 467 10.99 -28.92 22.72
CA THR A 467 9.78 -29.27 21.97
C THR A 467 9.26 -30.67 22.34
N ALA A 468 10.14 -31.66 22.49
CA ALA A 468 9.75 -33.00 22.92
C ALA A 468 9.18 -33.00 24.36
N MET A 469 9.81 -32.23 25.27
CA MET A 469 9.33 -32.06 26.65
C MET A 469 7.97 -31.36 26.71
N PHE A 470 7.78 -30.26 25.99
CA PHE A 470 6.52 -29.51 25.90
C PHE A 470 5.37 -30.37 25.39
N ARG A 471 5.66 -31.34 24.52
CA ARG A 471 4.70 -32.31 23.99
C ARG A 471 4.40 -33.48 24.92
N GLY A 472 5.06 -33.56 26.08
CA GLY A 472 4.89 -34.62 27.07
C GLY A 472 5.64 -35.92 26.71
N ARG A 473 6.67 -35.85 25.84
CA ARG A 473 7.43 -37.02 25.37
C ARG A 473 8.85 -37.02 25.91
N ARG A 474 8.93 -37.29 27.21
CA ARG A 474 10.19 -37.33 27.96
C ARG A 474 11.19 -38.34 27.38
N SER A 475 10.71 -39.48 26.89
CA SER A 475 11.55 -40.52 26.28
C SER A 475 12.34 -40.01 25.06
N ILE A 476 11.67 -39.32 24.15
CA ILE A 476 12.29 -38.73 22.95
C ILE A 476 13.29 -37.64 23.36
N ALA A 477 12.94 -36.80 24.32
CA ALA A 477 13.82 -35.73 24.80
C ALA A 477 15.14 -36.30 25.36
N LEU A 478 15.08 -37.37 26.16
CA LEU A 478 16.25 -38.05 26.72
C LEU A 478 17.07 -38.77 25.65
N GLU A 479 16.42 -39.39 24.65
CA GLU A 479 17.10 -40.02 23.51
C GLU A 479 17.94 -38.99 22.74
N ILE A 480 17.33 -37.88 22.33
CA ILE A 480 18.00 -36.79 21.60
C ILE A 480 19.15 -36.23 22.43
N LEU A 481 18.92 -35.96 23.71
CA LEU A 481 19.95 -35.38 24.57
C LEU A 481 21.13 -36.34 24.77
N ARG A 482 20.88 -37.64 24.92
CA ARG A 482 21.93 -38.66 25.03
C ARG A 482 22.78 -38.72 23.77
N ASP A 483 22.16 -38.64 22.60
CA ASP A 483 22.88 -38.69 21.32
C ASP A 483 23.72 -37.42 21.12
N LEU A 484 23.19 -36.24 21.45
CA LEU A 484 23.91 -34.97 21.40
C LEU A 484 25.09 -34.91 22.39
N ILE A 485 24.95 -35.48 23.58
CA ILE A 485 26.04 -35.58 24.56
C ILE A 485 27.15 -36.50 24.03
N ARG A 486 26.79 -37.64 23.41
CA ARG A 486 27.77 -38.56 22.80
C ARG A 486 28.54 -37.90 21.67
N GLU A 487 27.86 -37.09 20.86
CA GLU A 487 28.45 -36.31 19.78
C GLU A 487 29.23 -35.06 20.26
N ARG A 488 29.24 -34.79 21.57
CA ARG A 488 29.87 -33.61 22.20
C ARG A 488 29.36 -32.27 21.64
N THR A 489 28.13 -32.22 21.15
CA THR A 489 27.52 -31.00 20.62
C THR A 489 26.92 -30.13 21.72
N ILE A 490 26.41 -30.75 22.79
CA ILE A 490 25.92 -30.07 23.99
C ILE A 490 26.87 -30.34 25.16
N GLN A 491 27.24 -29.28 25.89
CA GLN A 491 28.13 -29.36 27.07
C GLN A 491 27.38 -29.60 28.39
N ASN A 492 26.06 -29.36 28.42
CA ASN A 492 25.22 -29.43 29.61
C ASN A 492 24.82 -30.88 29.95
N ILE A 493 25.80 -31.72 30.32
CA ILE A 493 25.60 -33.14 30.66
C ILE A 493 24.60 -33.31 31.83
N GLY A 494 24.59 -32.37 32.79
CA GLY A 494 23.68 -32.37 33.94
C GLY A 494 22.19 -32.25 33.56
N LEU A 495 21.87 -31.71 32.39
CA LEU A 495 20.49 -31.56 31.93
C LEU A 495 19.79 -32.90 31.75
N GLY A 496 20.52 -33.95 31.36
CA GLY A 496 19.93 -35.28 31.19
C GLY A 496 19.51 -35.93 32.51
N ALA A 497 20.30 -35.73 33.56
CA ALA A 497 19.95 -36.19 34.92
C ALA A 497 18.74 -35.42 35.48
N LEU A 498 18.66 -34.11 35.23
CA LEU A 498 17.52 -33.28 35.64
C LEU A 498 16.21 -33.71 34.94
N ILE A 499 16.24 -33.98 33.63
CA ILE A 499 15.04 -34.40 32.89
C ILE A 499 14.61 -35.82 33.26
N ALA A 500 15.57 -36.70 33.54
CA ALA A 500 15.28 -38.10 33.91
C ALA A 500 14.68 -38.24 35.32
N SER A 501 14.86 -37.22 36.17
CA SER A 501 14.37 -37.24 37.55
C SER A 501 12.88 -36.87 37.61
N ASP A 502 12.07 -37.69 38.27
CA ASP A 502 10.63 -37.43 38.43
C ASP A 502 10.32 -36.28 39.40
N SER A 503 11.22 -36.00 40.34
CA SER A 503 11.13 -34.89 41.29
C SER A 503 12.52 -34.34 41.59
N LEU A 504 12.68 -33.02 41.59
CA LEU A 504 13.92 -32.34 41.94
C LEU A 504 13.94 -31.88 43.40
N ASN A 505 15.08 -32.08 44.07
CA ASN A 505 15.36 -31.53 45.40
C ASN A 505 15.69 -30.01 45.33
N ASP A 506 15.76 -29.33 46.47
CA ASP A 506 15.95 -27.87 46.51
C ASP A 506 17.28 -27.43 45.87
N GLU A 507 18.35 -28.21 46.06
CA GLU A 507 19.67 -27.97 45.43
C GLU A 507 19.62 -28.08 43.90
N GLN A 508 18.93 -29.09 43.36
CA GLN A 508 18.73 -29.24 41.92
C GLN A 508 17.86 -28.12 41.34
N ARG A 509 16.89 -27.62 42.10
CA ARG A 509 16.06 -26.47 41.70
C ARG A 509 16.86 -25.18 41.68
N GLU A 510 17.73 -24.97 42.66
CA GLU A 510 18.66 -23.83 42.69
C GLU A 510 19.64 -23.90 41.52
N MET A 511 20.19 -25.08 41.22
CA MET A 511 21.02 -25.30 40.03
C MET A 511 20.26 -24.97 38.73
N CYS A 512 18.98 -25.34 38.60
CA CYS A 512 18.18 -24.98 37.43
C CYS A 512 18.00 -23.46 37.29
N ARG A 513 17.82 -22.73 38.41
CA ARG A 513 17.70 -21.26 38.41
C ARG A 513 19.01 -20.59 38.01
N TRP A 514 20.13 -21.08 38.53
CA TRP A 514 21.45 -20.57 38.15
C TRP A 514 21.74 -20.80 36.66
N MET A 515 21.43 -22.00 36.15
CA MET A 515 21.54 -22.29 34.72
C MET A 515 20.57 -21.46 33.85
N GLU A 516 19.42 -21.06 34.39
CA GLU A 516 18.45 -20.20 33.69
C GLU A 516 19.04 -18.82 33.42
N GLU A 517 19.72 -18.23 34.40
CA GLU A 517 20.34 -16.89 34.28
C GLU A 517 21.45 -16.86 33.23
N ASP A 518 22.22 -17.95 33.13
CA ASP A 518 23.31 -18.10 32.14
C ASP A 518 22.83 -18.60 30.77
N ALA A 519 21.56 -19.02 30.65
CA ALA A 519 21.03 -19.59 29.40
C ALA A 519 20.80 -18.50 28.33
N THR A 520 21.57 -18.58 27.25
CA THR A 520 21.39 -17.72 26.06
C THR A 520 20.27 -18.20 25.13
N ASP A 521 20.00 -19.51 25.08
CA ASP A 521 18.96 -20.09 24.24
C ASP A 521 17.59 -20.04 24.95
N PRO A 522 16.56 -19.44 24.35
CA PRO A 522 15.26 -19.26 25.01
C PRO A 522 14.51 -20.58 25.24
N TYR A 523 14.75 -21.61 24.42
CA TYR A 523 14.14 -22.94 24.60
C TYR A 523 14.81 -23.70 25.76
N LEU A 524 16.12 -23.53 25.96
CA LEU A 524 16.79 -24.04 27.16
C LEU A 524 16.27 -23.35 28.42
N ARG A 525 16.18 -22.01 28.39
CA ARG A 525 15.69 -21.21 29.52
C ARG A 525 14.29 -21.64 29.95
N SER A 526 13.37 -21.79 29.00
CA SER A 526 11.99 -22.24 29.28
C SER A 526 11.92 -23.67 29.83
N LEU A 527 12.81 -24.57 29.38
CA LEU A 527 12.93 -25.91 29.95
C LEU A 527 13.42 -25.87 31.41
N LEU A 528 14.40 -25.02 31.73
CA LEU A 528 14.92 -24.88 33.09
C LEU A 528 13.91 -24.24 34.04
N ILE A 529 13.14 -23.25 33.58
CA ILE A 529 12.02 -22.67 34.33
C ILE A 529 10.99 -23.76 34.68
N TYR A 530 10.66 -24.61 33.71
CA TYR A 530 9.74 -25.72 33.94
C TYR A 530 10.28 -26.70 34.99
N LEU A 531 11.55 -27.11 34.86
CA LEU A 531 12.18 -28.02 35.81
C LEU A 531 12.26 -27.43 37.23
N ALA A 532 12.57 -26.14 37.36
CA ALA A 532 12.70 -25.47 38.65
C ALA A 532 11.36 -25.26 39.37
N SER A 533 10.30 -24.88 38.64
CA SER A 533 8.98 -24.54 39.21
C SER A 533 8.02 -25.74 39.24
N ASN A 534 8.14 -26.67 38.29
CA ASN A 534 7.15 -27.69 37.97
C ASN A 534 5.75 -27.11 37.67
N ASP A 535 5.66 -25.85 37.25
CA ASP A 535 4.42 -25.18 36.86
C ASP A 535 4.54 -24.62 35.43
N TRP A 536 3.60 -25.01 34.58
CA TRP A 536 3.52 -24.54 33.20
C TRP A 536 3.09 -23.07 33.10
N LEU A 537 2.40 -22.54 34.12
CA LEU A 537 1.97 -21.14 34.14
C LEU A 537 3.18 -20.19 34.19
N ASP A 538 4.16 -20.52 35.05
CA ASP A 538 5.42 -19.79 35.15
C ASP A 538 6.18 -19.81 33.83
N VAL A 539 6.23 -20.97 33.17
CA VAL A 539 6.85 -21.12 31.85
C VAL A 539 6.16 -20.19 30.85
N VAL A 540 4.83 -20.20 30.74
CA VAL A 540 4.07 -19.38 29.78
C VAL A 540 4.20 -17.88 30.02
N HIS A 541 4.28 -17.43 31.27
CA HIS A 541 4.46 -16.02 31.62
C HIS A 541 5.89 -15.53 31.47
N LYS A 542 6.88 -16.34 31.86
CA LYS A 542 8.32 -16.01 31.74
C LYS A 542 8.90 -16.35 30.38
N LEU A 543 8.13 -17.03 29.52
CA LEU A 543 8.49 -17.32 28.14
C LEU A 543 8.75 -16.00 27.41
N ASP A 544 10.03 -15.76 27.12
CA ASP A 544 10.49 -14.60 26.37
C ASP A 544 9.79 -14.50 25.01
N ALA A 545 9.65 -13.28 24.50
CA ALA A 545 9.08 -13.01 23.17
C ALA A 545 9.86 -13.70 22.03
N ASP A 546 11.06 -14.20 22.32
CA ASP A 546 11.94 -14.89 21.38
C ASP A 546 11.51 -16.34 21.08
N ILE A 547 10.64 -16.92 21.91
CA ILE A 547 10.01 -18.21 21.59
C ILE A 547 8.84 -17.99 20.63
N LYS A 548 8.71 -18.91 19.66
CA LYS A 548 7.61 -18.94 18.71
C LYS A 548 6.26 -18.92 19.44
N LEU A 549 5.36 -18.05 19.01
CA LEU A 549 4.02 -17.95 19.55
C LEU A 549 3.26 -19.27 19.40
N SER A 550 3.49 -20.02 18.31
CA SER A 550 2.90 -21.36 18.12
C SER A 550 3.20 -22.30 19.28
N ASP A 551 4.43 -22.26 19.79
CA ASP A 551 4.87 -23.16 20.85
C ASP A 551 4.33 -22.67 22.20
N ARG A 552 4.40 -21.36 22.46
CA ARG A 552 3.82 -20.73 23.66
C ARG A 552 2.33 -21.01 23.81
N VAL A 553 1.58 -20.83 22.73
CA VAL A 553 0.14 -21.08 22.68
C VAL A 553 -0.14 -22.58 22.78
N GLY A 554 0.63 -23.43 22.11
CA GLY A 554 0.48 -24.88 22.20
C GLY A 554 0.72 -25.42 23.62
N ILE A 555 1.75 -24.93 24.33
CA ILE A 555 2.04 -25.25 25.74
C ILE A 555 0.86 -24.81 26.61
N ALA A 556 0.40 -23.56 26.44
CA ALA A 556 -0.72 -23.03 27.21
C ALA A 556 -1.97 -23.90 27.06
N ILE A 557 -2.29 -24.30 25.84
CA ILE A 557 -3.48 -25.12 25.54
C ILE A 557 -3.33 -26.54 26.08
N LYS A 558 -2.13 -27.13 26.02
CA LYS A 558 -1.89 -28.49 26.49
C LYS A 558 -1.95 -28.61 28.01
N HIS A 559 -1.42 -27.62 28.73
CA HIS A 559 -1.07 -27.78 30.15
C HIS A 559 -1.74 -26.82 31.12
N LEU A 560 -2.32 -25.69 30.67
CA LEU A 560 -3.00 -24.78 31.58
C LEU A 560 -4.48 -25.14 31.74
N SER A 561 -5.11 -24.63 32.82
CA SER A 561 -6.56 -24.72 33.02
C SER A 561 -7.34 -23.75 32.12
N ASP A 562 -8.65 -23.98 31.99
CA ASP A 562 -9.50 -23.28 31.01
C ASP A 562 -9.59 -21.76 31.29
N SER A 563 -9.57 -21.35 32.57
CA SER A 563 -9.57 -19.94 32.99
C SER A 563 -8.23 -19.25 32.70
N GLN A 564 -7.11 -19.95 32.94
CA GLN A 564 -5.77 -19.46 32.66
C GLN A 564 -5.55 -19.27 31.16
N ILE A 565 -6.00 -20.22 30.32
CA ILE A 565 -5.92 -20.10 28.84
C ILE A 565 -6.68 -18.86 28.37
N SER A 566 -7.92 -18.68 28.84
CA SER A 566 -8.76 -17.54 28.42
C SER A 566 -8.09 -16.20 28.73
N THR A 567 -7.48 -16.09 29.92
CA THR A 567 -6.74 -14.88 30.34
C THR A 567 -5.49 -14.68 29.49
N PHE A 568 -4.69 -15.73 29.31
CA PHE A 568 -3.45 -15.70 28.53
C PHE A 568 -3.70 -15.33 27.06
N LEU A 569 -4.68 -15.95 26.40
CA LEU A 569 -5.01 -15.68 25.00
C LEU A 569 -5.49 -14.24 24.80
N SER A 570 -6.32 -13.72 25.71
CA SER A 570 -6.82 -12.35 25.65
C SER A 570 -5.69 -11.32 25.81
N GLN A 571 -4.86 -11.46 26.84
CA GLN A 571 -3.72 -10.56 27.09
C GLN A 571 -2.72 -10.59 25.94
N THR A 572 -2.35 -11.79 25.49
CA THR A 572 -1.38 -11.97 24.40
C THR A 572 -1.92 -11.43 23.08
N SER A 573 -3.20 -11.67 22.77
CA SER A 573 -3.84 -11.12 21.57
C SER A 573 -3.80 -9.60 21.56
N ASN A 574 -4.19 -8.94 22.66
CA ASN A 574 -4.20 -7.48 22.74
C ASN A 574 -2.79 -6.89 22.61
N SER A 575 -1.79 -7.50 23.26
CA SER A 575 -0.38 -7.11 23.13
C SER A 575 0.12 -7.22 21.69
N LEU A 576 -0.12 -8.34 21.01
CA LEU A 576 0.31 -8.53 19.62
C LEU A 576 -0.39 -7.60 18.63
N VAL A 577 -1.69 -7.35 18.82
CA VAL A 577 -2.48 -6.41 18.01
C VAL A 577 -1.95 -4.98 18.14
N SER A 578 -1.71 -4.51 19.36
CA SER A 578 -1.16 -3.17 19.60
C SER A 578 0.26 -2.99 19.07
N ALA A 579 1.11 -4.02 19.20
CA ALA A 579 2.46 -4.04 18.64
C ALA A 579 2.48 -4.19 17.10
N GLY A 580 1.38 -4.62 16.49
CA GLY A 580 1.33 -4.96 15.07
C GLY A 580 2.25 -6.14 14.73
N ASN A 581 2.32 -7.16 15.60
CA ASN A 581 3.12 -8.37 15.36
C ASN A 581 2.29 -9.41 14.58
N VAL A 582 2.63 -9.61 13.31
CA VAL A 582 1.89 -10.49 12.38
C VAL A 582 1.83 -11.96 12.81
N GLU A 583 2.70 -12.41 13.70
CA GLU A 583 2.59 -13.76 14.29
C GLU A 583 1.26 -13.93 15.06
N GLY A 584 0.69 -12.83 15.56
CA GLY A 584 -0.62 -12.78 16.21
C GLY A 584 -1.79 -13.26 15.34
N ILE A 585 -1.59 -13.46 14.03
CA ILE A 585 -2.59 -14.07 13.15
C ILE A 585 -2.98 -15.48 13.61
N LEU A 586 -2.11 -16.17 14.35
CA LEU A 586 -2.43 -17.46 14.96
C LEU A 586 -3.61 -17.34 15.95
N LEU A 587 -3.66 -16.24 16.69
CA LEU A 587 -4.68 -15.99 17.71
C LEU A 587 -5.93 -15.36 17.11
N THR A 588 -5.75 -14.32 16.29
CA THR A 588 -6.86 -13.56 15.70
C THR A 588 -7.49 -14.26 14.51
N GLY A 589 -6.77 -15.17 13.84
CA GLY A 589 -7.18 -15.69 12.54
C GLY A 589 -7.16 -14.61 11.48
N LEU A 590 -7.74 -14.87 10.31
CA LEU A 590 -8.05 -13.83 9.32
C LEU A 590 -9.49 -13.32 9.52
N SER A 591 -9.81 -12.95 10.76
CA SER A 591 -11.11 -12.42 11.20
C SER A 591 -11.11 -10.88 11.28
N GLU A 592 -12.17 -10.27 11.82
CA GLU A 592 -12.28 -8.82 12.01
C GLU A 592 -11.15 -8.27 12.91
N LYS A 593 -10.79 -8.99 13.99
CA LYS A 593 -9.67 -8.60 14.88
C LYS A 593 -8.33 -8.53 14.13
N SER A 594 -8.17 -9.30 13.05
CA SER A 594 -6.96 -9.25 12.23
C SER A 594 -6.80 -7.93 11.48
N MET A 595 -7.90 -7.22 11.19
CA MET A 595 -7.85 -5.91 10.55
C MET A 595 -7.21 -4.87 11.46
N GLU A 596 -7.43 -4.94 12.77
CA GLU A 596 -6.73 -4.10 13.76
C GLU A 596 -5.23 -4.45 13.83
N LEU A 597 -4.91 -5.75 13.85
CA LEU A 597 -3.53 -6.22 13.82
C LEU A 597 -2.78 -5.68 12.58
N PHE A 598 -3.37 -5.81 11.40
CA PHE A 598 -2.77 -5.34 10.15
C PHE A 598 -2.72 -3.81 10.08
N GLN A 599 -3.66 -3.08 10.68
CA GLN A 599 -3.57 -1.62 10.77
C GLN A 599 -2.35 -1.19 11.59
N SER A 600 -2.13 -1.78 12.76
CA SER A 600 -0.94 -1.52 13.58
C SER A 600 0.35 -1.95 12.86
N TYR A 601 0.33 -3.07 12.14
CA TYR A 601 1.45 -3.55 11.34
C TYR A 601 1.80 -2.58 10.20
N ILE A 602 0.82 -2.09 9.43
CA ILE A 602 1.02 -1.12 8.36
C ILE A 602 1.60 0.18 8.95
N ARG A 603 1.07 0.66 10.09
CA ARG A 603 1.59 1.85 10.76
C ARG A 603 3.07 1.71 11.16
N ARG A 604 3.48 0.51 11.58
CA ARG A 604 4.86 0.25 12.03
C ARG A 604 5.84 -0.01 10.89
N THR A 605 5.41 -0.69 9.83
CA THR A 605 6.31 -1.23 8.80
C THR A 605 6.13 -0.61 7.42
N SER A 606 5.01 0.08 7.17
CA SER A 606 4.58 0.52 5.84
C SER A 606 4.41 -0.61 4.80
N ASP A 607 4.39 -1.89 5.22
CA ASP A 607 4.15 -3.02 4.32
C ASP A 607 2.64 -3.25 4.10
N LEU A 608 2.07 -2.39 3.25
CA LEU A 608 0.69 -2.51 2.81
C LEU A 608 0.45 -3.77 1.96
N GLN A 609 1.45 -4.18 1.16
CA GLN A 609 1.35 -5.29 0.24
C GLN A 609 1.03 -6.59 0.98
N THR A 610 1.80 -6.92 2.01
CA THR A 610 1.58 -8.13 2.82
C THR A 610 0.21 -8.12 3.49
N ALA A 611 -0.20 -6.97 4.05
CA ALA A 611 -1.49 -6.83 4.71
C ALA A 611 -2.66 -7.09 3.75
N VAL A 612 -2.63 -6.50 2.54
CA VAL A 612 -3.67 -6.72 1.52
C VAL A 612 -3.70 -8.19 1.09
N LEU A 613 -2.54 -8.79 0.80
CA LEU A 613 -2.47 -10.18 0.34
C LEU A 613 -2.96 -11.18 1.40
N ALA A 614 -2.59 -10.98 2.66
CA ALA A 614 -3.02 -11.84 3.76
C ALA A 614 -4.53 -11.75 4.01
N THR A 615 -5.07 -10.53 4.13
CA THR A 615 -6.49 -10.29 4.43
C THR A 615 -7.42 -10.61 3.26
N ALA A 616 -6.93 -10.60 2.02
CA ALA A 616 -7.69 -10.94 0.83
C ALA A 616 -8.12 -12.43 0.76
N PHE A 617 -7.60 -13.31 1.61
CA PHE A 617 -8.12 -14.68 1.75
C PHE A 617 -9.54 -14.72 2.32
N THR A 618 -9.90 -13.74 3.16
CA THR A 618 -11.19 -13.71 3.86
C THR A 618 -12.04 -12.50 3.50
N ASN A 619 -11.49 -11.45 2.89
CA ASN A 619 -12.28 -10.30 2.41
C ASN A 619 -12.64 -10.50 0.92
N PRO A 620 -13.91 -10.32 0.48
CA PRO A 620 -15.12 -10.01 1.25
C PRO A 620 -15.91 -11.25 1.72
N LEU A 621 -15.29 -12.44 1.69
CA LEU A 621 -15.98 -13.71 1.90
C LEU A 621 -16.54 -13.87 3.32
N TYR A 622 -15.68 -13.65 4.32
CA TYR A 622 -15.96 -13.78 5.74
C TYR A 622 -15.78 -12.50 6.53
N VAL A 623 -15.14 -11.48 5.95
CA VAL A 623 -14.91 -10.19 6.60
C VAL A 623 -15.35 -9.10 5.63
N ASP A 624 -16.09 -8.12 6.14
CA ASP A 624 -16.52 -6.94 5.39
C ASP A 624 -16.05 -5.69 6.14
N ASP A 625 -14.79 -5.31 5.91
CA ASP A 625 -14.19 -4.14 6.53
C ASP A 625 -13.92 -3.05 5.49
N PRO A 626 -14.43 -1.82 5.69
CA PRO A 626 -14.27 -0.73 4.71
C PRO A 626 -12.80 -0.31 4.51
N ARG A 627 -11.92 -0.52 5.49
CA ARG A 627 -10.49 -0.22 5.38
C ARG A 627 -9.82 -1.09 4.32
N TRP A 628 -10.29 -2.32 4.17
CA TRP A 628 -9.69 -3.28 3.24
C TRP A 628 -9.78 -2.81 1.78
N GLU A 629 -10.93 -2.26 1.36
CA GLU A 629 -11.10 -1.74 0.00
C GLU A 629 -10.14 -0.58 -0.29
N MET A 630 -9.97 0.33 0.68
CA MET A 630 -8.98 1.42 0.59
C MET A 630 -7.56 0.87 0.47
N TRP A 631 -7.19 -0.12 1.28
CA TRP A 631 -5.86 -0.75 1.25
C TRP A 631 -5.59 -1.42 -0.10
N LYS A 632 -6.57 -2.18 -0.62
CA LYS A 632 -6.48 -2.85 -1.91
C LYS A 632 -6.31 -1.85 -3.05
N GLU A 633 -7.15 -0.81 -3.11
CA GLU A 633 -7.04 0.22 -4.16
C GLU A 633 -5.72 0.99 -4.07
N THR A 634 -5.23 1.30 -2.86
CA THR A 634 -3.91 1.92 -2.67
C THR A 634 -2.79 1.01 -3.17
N TYR A 635 -2.87 -0.29 -2.89
CA TYR A 635 -1.90 -1.26 -3.44
C TYR A 635 -1.99 -1.37 -4.97
N PHE A 636 -3.18 -1.28 -5.55
CA PHE A 636 -3.36 -1.22 -6.99
C PHE A 636 -2.79 0.04 -7.63
N LEU A 637 -2.83 1.18 -6.94
CA LEU A 637 -2.12 2.40 -7.38
C LEU A 637 -0.60 2.20 -7.36
N HIS A 638 -0.05 1.50 -6.36
CA HIS A 638 1.36 1.11 -6.35
C HIS A 638 1.71 0.17 -7.51
N MET A 639 0.92 -0.89 -7.75
CA MET A 639 1.13 -1.77 -8.90
C MET A 639 1.04 -1.00 -10.24
N GLN A 640 0.16 -0.01 -10.33
CA GLN A 640 0.03 0.83 -11.51
C GLN A 640 1.29 1.68 -11.74
N SER A 641 1.86 2.30 -10.69
CA SER A 641 3.08 3.09 -10.82
C SER A 641 4.28 2.21 -11.22
N TRP A 642 4.34 0.98 -10.71
CA TRP A 642 5.34 -0.01 -11.06
C TRP A 642 5.15 -0.66 -12.43
N ARG A 643 4.03 -0.36 -13.13
CA ARG A 643 3.62 -1.04 -14.38
C ARG A 643 3.44 -2.56 -14.24
N ALA A 644 3.10 -3.03 -13.04
CA ALA A 644 2.88 -4.44 -12.71
C ALA A 644 1.47 -4.92 -13.13
N PHE A 645 1.15 -4.75 -14.42
CA PHE A 645 -0.20 -5.00 -14.95
C PHE A 645 -0.57 -6.49 -14.95
N ILE A 646 0.42 -7.35 -15.20
CA ILE A 646 0.22 -8.81 -15.24
C ILE A 646 -0.05 -9.32 -13.83
N GLU A 647 0.74 -8.87 -12.87
CA GLU A 647 0.64 -9.20 -11.45
C GLU A 647 -0.70 -8.73 -10.88
N ARG A 648 -1.12 -7.50 -11.21
CA ARG A 648 -2.45 -6.96 -10.84
C ARG A 648 -3.60 -7.80 -11.40
N THR A 649 -3.46 -8.25 -12.65
CA THR A 649 -4.46 -9.13 -13.29
C THR A 649 -4.51 -10.49 -12.60
N LYS A 650 -3.35 -11.10 -12.33
CA LYS A 650 -3.24 -12.35 -11.57
C LYS A 650 -3.86 -12.21 -10.17
N PHE A 651 -3.58 -11.12 -9.46
CA PHE A 651 -4.21 -10.82 -8.18
C PHE A 651 -5.73 -10.84 -8.32
N SER A 652 -6.27 -10.04 -9.26
CA SER A 652 -7.72 -9.86 -9.42
C SER A 652 -8.42 -11.19 -9.75
N MET A 653 -7.81 -12.00 -10.62
CA MET A 653 -8.32 -13.32 -10.99
C MET A 653 -8.32 -14.29 -9.80
N GLN A 654 -7.20 -14.38 -9.08
CA GLN A 654 -7.07 -15.31 -7.94
C GLN A 654 -7.98 -14.89 -6.79
N HIS A 655 -8.08 -13.59 -6.51
CA HIS A 655 -8.96 -13.04 -5.47
C HIS A 655 -10.44 -13.29 -5.79
N THR A 656 -10.87 -13.03 -7.03
CA THR A 656 -12.25 -13.30 -7.48
C THR A 656 -12.62 -14.79 -7.37
N ARG A 657 -11.68 -15.70 -7.67
CA ARG A 657 -11.89 -17.15 -7.55
C ARG A 657 -12.07 -17.59 -6.10
N ARG A 658 -11.48 -16.88 -5.15
CA ARG A 658 -11.60 -17.17 -3.70
C ARG A 658 -12.85 -16.55 -3.09
N ALA A 659 -13.33 -15.43 -3.61
CA ALA A 659 -14.53 -14.75 -3.15
C ALA A 659 -15.83 -15.43 -3.64
N VAL A 660 -15.95 -16.73 -3.38
CA VAL A 660 -17.09 -17.58 -3.74
C VAL A 660 -17.58 -18.27 -2.47
N THR A 661 -18.89 -18.15 -2.20
CA THR A 661 -19.48 -18.81 -1.03
C THR A 661 -19.59 -20.32 -1.25
N SER A 662 -19.80 -21.10 -0.17
CA SER A 662 -20.07 -22.54 -0.26
C SER A 662 -21.21 -22.89 -1.23
N LYS A 663 -22.21 -22.01 -1.36
CA LYS A 663 -23.33 -22.14 -2.31
C LYS A 663 -23.00 -21.71 -3.76
N GLY A 664 -21.73 -21.44 -4.07
CA GLY A 664 -21.27 -21.04 -5.40
C GLY A 664 -21.57 -19.58 -5.78
N LYS A 665 -22.07 -18.75 -4.84
CA LYS A 665 -22.35 -17.33 -5.11
C LYS A 665 -21.03 -16.56 -5.20
N LYS A 666 -20.76 -15.97 -6.37
CA LYS A 666 -19.62 -15.06 -6.57
C LYS A 666 -19.92 -13.72 -5.91
N LEU A 667 -19.08 -13.28 -4.99
CA LEU A 667 -19.24 -12.00 -4.29
C LEU A 667 -18.65 -10.84 -5.08
N ILE A 668 -17.59 -11.11 -5.84
CA ILE A 668 -16.93 -10.13 -6.70
C ILE A 668 -17.43 -10.34 -8.12
N GLN A 669 -18.08 -9.32 -8.66
CA GLN A 669 -18.52 -9.37 -10.05
C GLN A 669 -17.32 -9.22 -10.97
N PRO A 670 -17.20 -10.04 -12.03
CA PRO A 670 -16.18 -9.83 -13.03
C PRO A 670 -16.40 -8.46 -13.66
N PRO A 671 -15.32 -7.71 -13.99
CA PRO A 671 -15.44 -6.43 -14.65
C PRO A 671 -16.28 -6.59 -15.93
N PRO A 672 -17.18 -5.63 -16.23
CA PRO A 672 -18.01 -5.70 -17.42
C PRO A 672 -17.10 -5.79 -18.65
N ARG A 673 -17.53 -6.57 -19.66
CA ARG A 673 -16.78 -6.68 -20.92
C ARG A 673 -16.62 -5.28 -21.52
N GLN A 674 -15.38 -4.79 -21.55
CA GLN A 674 -15.04 -3.46 -22.08
C GLN A 674 -14.99 -3.43 -23.61
N LEU A 675 -14.95 -4.60 -24.24
CA LEU A 675 -14.96 -4.79 -25.68
C LEU A 675 -16.20 -5.60 -26.06
N ALA A 676 -17.02 -5.02 -26.93
CA ALA A 676 -18.16 -5.69 -27.55
C ALA A 676 -18.03 -5.55 -29.05
N LEU A 677 -18.08 -6.68 -29.76
CA LEU A 677 -18.14 -6.67 -31.22
C LEU A 677 -19.47 -6.03 -31.66
N ARG A 678 -19.43 -5.16 -32.67
CA ARG A 678 -20.63 -4.53 -33.25
C ARG A 678 -20.76 -4.91 -34.71
N CYS A 679 -21.99 -4.97 -35.20
CA CYS A 679 -22.24 -5.12 -36.63
C CYS A 679 -21.81 -3.84 -37.36
N ALA A 680 -20.94 -3.95 -38.36
CA ALA A 680 -20.52 -2.79 -39.16
C ALA A 680 -21.71 -2.10 -39.86
N HIS A 681 -22.81 -2.81 -40.11
CA HIS A 681 -23.97 -2.27 -40.79
C HIS A 681 -24.97 -1.59 -39.84
N CYS A 682 -25.53 -2.33 -38.88
CA CYS A 682 -26.56 -1.77 -37.97
C CYS A 682 -26.00 -1.21 -36.66
N GLN A 683 -24.68 -1.28 -36.46
CA GLN A 683 -23.95 -0.79 -35.27
C GLN A 683 -24.37 -1.40 -33.93
N HIS A 684 -25.25 -2.40 -33.93
CA HIS A 684 -25.69 -3.10 -32.73
C HIS A 684 -24.66 -4.14 -32.27
N SER A 685 -24.62 -4.41 -30.97
CA SER A 685 -23.77 -5.43 -30.36
C SER A 685 -24.06 -6.82 -30.94
N LEU A 686 -23.00 -7.54 -31.29
CA LEU A 686 -23.01 -8.95 -31.69
C LEU A 686 -22.84 -9.90 -30.50
N ALA A 687 -22.57 -9.36 -29.30
CA ALA A 687 -22.43 -10.18 -28.11
C ALA A 687 -23.78 -10.85 -27.77
N LYS A 688 -23.74 -12.15 -27.48
CA LYS A 688 -24.87 -12.86 -26.90
C LYS A 688 -25.10 -12.27 -25.50
N GLU A 689 -26.20 -11.55 -25.31
CA GLU A 689 -26.63 -11.18 -23.95
C GLU A 689 -27.03 -12.48 -23.26
N ASP A 690 -26.21 -12.95 -22.32
CA ASP A 690 -26.65 -13.94 -21.34
C ASP A 690 -27.60 -13.20 -20.41
N HIS A 691 -28.89 -13.53 -20.49
CA HIS A 691 -29.93 -13.01 -19.61
C HIS A 691 -29.69 -13.51 -18.17
N ALA A 692 -28.71 -12.94 -17.47
CA ALA A 692 -28.48 -13.18 -16.05
C ALA A 692 -27.93 -11.94 -15.30
N ALA A 693 -27.81 -10.78 -15.95
CA ALA A 693 -27.38 -9.54 -15.30
C ALA A 693 -28.49 -8.46 -15.37
N SER A 694 -29.18 -8.30 -14.24
CA SER A 694 -29.99 -7.16 -13.80
C SER A 694 -30.90 -6.47 -14.83
N SER A 695 -32.17 -6.87 -14.81
CA SER A 695 -33.28 -6.09 -15.31
C SER A 695 -33.58 -4.88 -14.40
N THR A 696 -33.22 -3.68 -14.82
CA THR A 696 -34.03 -2.49 -14.54
C THR A 696 -34.92 -2.26 -15.76
N PRO A 697 -36.26 -2.31 -15.64
CA PRO A 697 -37.13 -2.10 -16.78
C PRO A 697 -37.18 -0.59 -17.07
N ALA A 698 -36.43 -0.13 -18.06
CA ALA A 698 -36.71 1.15 -18.68
C ALA A 698 -38.05 1.00 -19.42
N LYS A 699 -39.07 1.73 -18.96
CA LYS A 699 -40.39 1.77 -19.58
C LYS A 699 -40.27 2.18 -21.05
N GLY A 700 -40.94 1.42 -21.92
CA GLY A 700 -41.36 1.86 -23.26
C GLY A 700 -40.35 1.64 -24.38
N GLY A 701 -40.33 0.43 -24.95
CA GLY A 701 -39.69 0.15 -26.23
C GLY A 701 -39.73 -1.33 -26.57
N ALA A 702 -40.50 -1.73 -27.57
CA ALA A 702 -40.52 -3.11 -28.07
C ALA A 702 -39.09 -3.53 -28.48
N GLN A 703 -38.57 -4.61 -27.89
CA GLN A 703 -37.28 -5.14 -28.32
C GLN A 703 -37.40 -5.72 -29.75
N PRO A 704 -36.52 -5.36 -30.69
CA PRO A 704 -36.54 -5.93 -32.02
C PRO A 704 -36.21 -7.43 -31.95
N ALA A 705 -37.03 -8.26 -32.61
CA ALA A 705 -36.90 -9.71 -32.64
C ALA A 705 -35.52 -10.12 -33.18
N ARG A 706 -34.85 -11.07 -32.51
CA ARG A 706 -33.59 -11.66 -33.01
C ARG A 706 -33.89 -12.62 -34.16
N ILE A 707 -33.11 -12.54 -35.23
CA ILE A 707 -33.17 -13.48 -36.35
C ILE A 707 -32.52 -14.79 -35.89
N ALA A 708 -33.34 -15.84 -35.76
CA ALA A 708 -32.90 -17.18 -35.42
C ALA A 708 -32.69 -18.02 -36.70
N GLY A 709 -31.60 -18.79 -36.77
CA GLY A 709 -31.31 -19.70 -37.88
C GLY A 709 -29.87 -20.21 -37.88
N PRO A 710 -29.53 -21.24 -38.68
CA PRO A 710 -28.20 -21.86 -38.68
C PRO A 710 -27.06 -20.87 -38.94
N ALA A 711 -27.27 -19.91 -39.85
CA ALA A 711 -26.30 -18.87 -40.17
C ALA A 711 -26.08 -17.89 -39.00
N ALA A 712 -27.12 -17.57 -38.23
CA ALA A 712 -27.05 -16.71 -37.05
C ALA A 712 -26.41 -17.44 -35.86
N SER A 713 -26.71 -18.72 -35.68
CA SER A 713 -26.08 -19.58 -34.67
C SER A 713 -24.60 -19.85 -34.96
N ALA A 714 -24.22 -19.97 -36.23
CA ALA A 714 -22.84 -20.04 -36.67
C ALA A 714 -22.11 -18.69 -36.59
N GLY A 715 -22.81 -17.59 -36.24
CA GLY A 715 -22.21 -16.26 -36.16
C GLY A 715 -21.79 -15.68 -37.51
N THR A 716 -22.28 -16.22 -38.63
CA THR A 716 -21.95 -15.74 -40.00
C THR A 716 -22.80 -14.55 -40.46
N VAL A 717 -23.90 -14.28 -39.75
CA VAL A 717 -24.78 -13.12 -39.95
C VAL A 717 -25.04 -12.40 -38.63
N CYS A 718 -25.36 -11.11 -38.71
CA CYS A 718 -25.80 -10.33 -37.58
C CYS A 718 -27.18 -10.82 -37.10
N PRO A 719 -27.35 -11.15 -35.80
CA PRO A 719 -28.61 -11.67 -35.27
C PRO A 719 -29.73 -10.60 -35.19
N ARG A 720 -29.45 -9.33 -35.48
CA ARG A 720 -30.43 -8.24 -35.41
C ARG A 720 -30.83 -7.67 -36.77
N CYS A 721 -29.90 -7.56 -37.73
CA CYS A 721 -30.20 -7.07 -39.09
C CYS A 721 -30.07 -8.13 -40.19
N GLY A 722 -29.62 -9.36 -39.86
CA GLY A 722 -29.52 -10.47 -40.80
C GLY A 722 -28.39 -10.36 -41.83
N ARG A 723 -27.64 -9.26 -41.81
CA ARG A 723 -26.52 -9.02 -42.73
C ARG A 723 -25.35 -9.94 -42.41
N HIS A 724 -24.71 -10.50 -43.43
CA HIS A 724 -23.46 -11.25 -43.27
C HIS A 724 -22.38 -10.40 -42.59
N LEU A 725 -21.61 -11.03 -41.71
CA LEU A 725 -20.43 -10.42 -41.11
C LEU A 725 -19.31 -10.25 -42.16
N PRO A 726 -18.24 -9.47 -41.91
CA PRO A 726 -17.17 -9.28 -42.88
C PRO A 726 -16.51 -10.60 -43.31
N ARG A 727 -15.99 -10.64 -44.54
CA ARG A 727 -15.13 -11.74 -45.00
C ARG A 727 -13.69 -11.48 -44.60
N CYS A 728 -12.95 -12.54 -44.28
CA CYS A 728 -11.51 -12.46 -44.17
C CYS A 728 -10.90 -12.10 -45.54
N CYS A 729 -10.01 -11.12 -45.60
CA CYS A 729 -9.34 -10.71 -46.84
C CYS A 729 -8.38 -11.76 -47.41
N LEU A 730 -7.99 -12.77 -46.61
CA LEU A 730 -7.09 -13.85 -47.02
C LEU A 730 -7.87 -15.07 -47.53
N CYS A 731 -8.77 -15.62 -46.71
CA CYS A 731 -9.48 -16.86 -47.06
C CYS A 731 -10.88 -16.63 -47.66
N MET A 732 -11.35 -15.38 -47.74
CA MET A 732 -12.67 -15.00 -48.26
C MET A 732 -13.88 -15.66 -47.56
N GLN A 733 -13.66 -16.37 -46.46
CA GLN A 733 -14.72 -16.94 -45.63
C GLN A 733 -15.33 -15.87 -44.72
N TRP A 734 -16.62 -16.04 -44.39
CA TRP A 734 -17.33 -15.17 -43.46
C TRP A 734 -16.77 -15.33 -42.05
N LEU A 735 -16.65 -14.23 -41.30
CA LEU A 735 -16.36 -14.27 -39.87
C LEU A 735 -17.40 -15.18 -39.17
N GLY A 736 -16.94 -16.12 -38.34
CA GLY A 736 -17.79 -17.14 -37.69
C GLY A 736 -17.88 -18.49 -38.42
N THR A 737 -17.38 -18.59 -39.66
CA THR A 737 -17.30 -19.88 -40.36
C THR A 737 -16.40 -20.85 -39.56
N PRO A 738 -16.90 -22.03 -39.16
CA PRO A 738 -16.11 -22.98 -38.38
C PRO A 738 -14.94 -23.49 -39.22
N GLU A 739 -13.76 -23.54 -38.61
CA GLU A 739 -12.54 -24.02 -39.26
C GLU A 739 -12.64 -25.54 -39.52
N PRO A 740 -12.35 -26.02 -40.73
CA PRO A 740 -12.55 -27.43 -41.10
C PRO A 740 -11.71 -28.41 -40.28
N MET A 741 -10.54 -28.00 -39.75
CA MET A 741 -9.70 -28.86 -38.90
C MET A 741 -10.28 -29.05 -37.49
N ARG A 742 -10.91 -28.02 -36.93
CA ARG A 742 -11.44 -28.04 -35.56
C ARG A 742 -12.75 -28.81 -35.43
N ALA A 743 -13.50 -28.99 -36.52
CA ALA A 743 -14.69 -29.83 -36.55
C ALA A 743 -14.38 -31.33 -36.34
N LYS A 744 -13.20 -31.81 -36.76
CA LYS A 744 -12.76 -33.19 -36.53
C LYS A 744 -12.28 -33.44 -35.10
N GLU A 745 -11.61 -32.46 -34.48
CA GLU A 745 -11.13 -32.56 -33.08
C GLU A 745 -12.26 -32.51 -32.05
N VAL A 746 -13.32 -31.72 -32.32
CA VAL A 746 -14.48 -31.65 -31.41
C VAL A 746 -15.32 -32.94 -31.47
N GLN A 747 -15.38 -33.62 -32.61
CA GLN A 747 -16.04 -34.93 -32.73
C GLN A 747 -15.24 -36.08 -32.09
N SER A 748 -13.90 -36.01 -32.07
CA SER A 748 -13.07 -37.00 -31.37
C SER A 748 -13.06 -36.79 -29.85
N ALA A 749 -13.07 -35.55 -29.38
CA ALA A 749 -13.09 -35.22 -27.94
C ALA A 749 -14.37 -35.68 -27.22
N VAL A 750 -15.52 -35.72 -27.91
CA VAL A 750 -16.79 -36.21 -27.34
C VAL A 750 -16.83 -37.74 -27.20
N ARG A 751 -16.02 -38.49 -27.96
CA ARG A 751 -15.91 -39.96 -27.84
C ARG A 751 -14.86 -40.43 -26.84
N MET A 752 -13.94 -39.58 -26.41
CA MET A 752 -12.85 -39.92 -25.48
C MET A 752 -13.07 -39.45 -24.03
N GLY A 753 -14.22 -38.84 -23.72
CA GLY A 753 -14.54 -38.31 -22.38
C GLY A 753 -14.93 -39.34 -21.31
N SER A 754 -14.64 -40.64 -21.49
CA SER A 754 -15.07 -41.70 -20.57
C SER A 754 -13.98 -42.66 -20.10
N MET A 755 -12.70 -42.30 -20.15
CA MET A 755 -11.63 -43.11 -19.51
C MET A 755 -10.40 -42.29 -19.07
N LEU A 756 -10.11 -42.35 -17.75
CA LEU A 756 -8.85 -42.12 -17.01
C LEU A 756 -8.18 -40.72 -17.06
N ILE A 757 -7.86 -40.03 -15.94
CA ILE A 757 -7.01 -40.33 -14.75
C ILE A 757 -5.50 -40.50 -15.08
N MET A 758 -4.69 -39.60 -14.49
CA MET A 758 -3.24 -39.61 -14.25
C MET A 758 -2.26 -39.77 -15.44
N ARG A 759 -1.45 -38.73 -15.68
CA ARG A 759 0.03 -38.80 -15.54
C ARG A 759 0.69 -37.42 -15.70
N VAL A 760 1.51 -37.08 -14.72
CA VAL A 760 2.56 -36.05 -14.77
C VAL A 760 3.80 -36.66 -15.44
N LEU A 761 4.54 -35.85 -16.22
CA LEU A 761 6.01 -35.83 -16.42
C LEU A 761 6.44 -35.65 -17.90
N GLY A 762 7.21 -34.57 -18.16
CA GLY A 762 8.49 -34.64 -18.88
C GLY A 762 8.54 -34.54 -20.42
N LEU A 763 9.16 -33.45 -20.88
CA LEU A 763 10.09 -33.33 -22.03
C LEU A 763 9.54 -32.97 -23.45
N PRO A 764 10.40 -32.39 -24.34
CA PRO A 764 10.21 -31.04 -24.89
C PRO A 764 9.99 -31.00 -26.41
N GLY A 765 9.59 -29.83 -26.91
CA GLY A 765 9.77 -29.47 -28.32
C GLY A 765 8.47 -29.19 -29.05
N THR A 766 8.07 -27.91 -29.08
CA THR A 766 7.55 -27.22 -30.29
C THR A 766 7.30 -25.74 -29.94
N PRO A 767 7.60 -24.80 -30.85
CA PRO A 767 7.63 -23.38 -30.55
C PRO A 767 6.21 -22.79 -30.50
N CYS A 768 5.84 -22.23 -29.34
CA CYS A 768 4.68 -21.35 -29.23
C CYS A 768 4.97 -20.02 -29.95
N VAL A 769 4.52 -19.91 -31.19
CA VAL A 769 4.37 -18.62 -31.88
C VAL A 769 3.10 -17.95 -31.34
N LEU A 770 3.22 -17.26 -30.20
CA LEU A 770 2.21 -16.29 -29.76
C LEU A 770 2.60 -14.93 -30.37
N TYR A 771 1.91 -14.52 -31.43
CA TYR A 771 2.09 -13.20 -32.03
C TYR A 771 1.70 -12.11 -31.03
N ARG A 772 2.72 -11.32 -30.62
CA ARG A 772 2.61 -9.94 -30.15
C ARG A 772 1.95 -9.10 -31.24
N ILE A 773 0.76 -8.56 -30.99
CA ILE A 773 0.24 -7.36 -31.68
C ILE A 773 -0.56 -6.55 -30.65
N VAL A 774 0.12 -5.77 -29.81
CA VAL A 774 -0.34 -4.44 -29.35
C VAL A 774 0.92 -3.63 -29.01
N ASP A 775 1.61 -3.21 -30.05
CA ASP A 775 2.44 -2.01 -30.08
C ASP A 775 2.39 -1.53 -31.53
N VAL A 776 2.38 -0.21 -31.73
CA VAL A 776 2.10 0.51 -32.99
C VAL A 776 0.62 0.83 -33.21
N CYS A 777 0.18 1.95 -32.62
CA CYS A 777 -0.49 3.04 -33.33
C CYS A 777 -0.75 4.19 -32.33
N VAL A 778 0.32 4.94 -32.03
CA VAL A 778 0.22 6.38 -31.76
C VAL A 778 0.59 7.04 -33.09
N GLY A 779 -0.38 7.74 -33.66
CA GLY A 779 -0.28 8.62 -34.81
C GLY A 779 -1.41 9.63 -34.69
#